data_AF-A0A1G9BPV3-F1
#
_entry.id   AF-A0A1G9BPV3-F1
#
_cell.length_a   1.000
_cell.length_b   1.000
_cell.length_c   1.000
_cell.angle_alpha   90.00
_cell.angle_beta   90.00
_cell.angle_gamma   90.00
#
_symmetry.space_group_name_H-M   'P 1'
#
loop_
_entity.id
_entity.type
_entity.pdbx_description
1 polymer ?
#
loop_
_entity_poly.entity_id
_entity_poly.type
_entity_poly.pdbx_seq_one_letter_code
_entity_poly.pdbx_strand_id
1 'polypeptide(L)'
;MDDLDGEGTTENPYKITEVDELQLMNEDLSAHYVLEEDIGASETETWNGGAGFEPIGDRDSPFSGSFDGQDHAIEDLTINRAGEDDIALFGATTGPVESVYIEDAFVSGDRAAVVVSYLGGDLRSVYASGEIETERGGGLVRTDDRDLENTIERSGSDVAVRGGDTRGFGGIIGNGQGNIEILNSYATGEVEAEGRQVGGLVGTLGSNSAIRNSYATGSVTGDREVGGLVGNNEGPVTDVFALGTIRGNSETGALAGVNQGDRSGTDGSITNGYWNAALSNQNVGDSNDDVGTSIRTNEITGSDATDNLDIDFDNFWTLTDDYPVLEWQVQDLSIALDDSTVGEGQQTGVTVTLTLDDGSTVTASEVADYDAGGIVDVDAGVVDANQQGTTEITATVADQSDSAELEVVEPPNIELEESDLDADAVVEGSPLTATATYENDGGPGSHTAELTANGEVVDTQTVSLEADAETDVDFEWTPDGPVGTEYDVSVDGADLGSVAVVEPGTISLADISVPEEVGSGEPYEFTVDLENAADETVIDTVEYELESQTAITEPVAVDSDGSTATLGYETDVDTGLTVVHAVTVDDETLEATSQVTEPPLFDVTDVESPEDVESGDEFDLSVTVENTGGVEGTQSVTVSDNDSEIATEELTLEADSSETISLAVSEDATGEYEYTVATDDDETDVTVTVSEEADDDGADDSDGLPGFGAVVAVGALAVAVAVATLRRRN
;
A
#
# COMPACT_ATOMS: atom_id res chain seq x y z
N MET A 1 -12.03 28.00 32.23
CA MET A 1 -13.49 27.97 32.52
C MET A 1 -14.25 29.00 31.70
N ASP A 2 -13.95 30.32 31.77
CA ASP A 2 -14.61 31.32 30.89
C ASP A 2 -14.33 31.11 29.38
N ASP A 3 -13.31 30.29 29.06
CA ASP A 3 -12.88 29.95 27.70
C ASP A 3 -13.46 28.63 27.16
N LEU A 4 -14.20 27.84 27.97
CA LEU A 4 -14.86 26.60 27.52
C LEU A 4 -16.35 26.85 27.19
N ASP A 5 -16.85 26.29 26.08
CA ASP A 5 -18.30 26.26 25.81
C ASP A 5 -18.99 25.25 26.74
N GLY A 6 -20.17 25.59 27.26
CA GLY A 6 -20.92 24.77 28.23
C GLY A 6 -20.99 25.34 29.65
N GLU A 7 -21.63 24.61 30.55
CA GLU A 7 -21.79 24.97 31.99
C GLU A 7 -21.14 23.94 32.93
N GLY A 8 -20.47 22.91 32.41
CA GLY A 8 -19.84 21.84 33.19
C GLY A 8 -20.83 20.95 33.94
N THR A 9 -22.10 20.95 33.57
CA THR A 9 -23.16 20.12 34.20
C THR A 9 -23.47 18.91 33.34
N THR A 10 -24.09 17.87 33.88
CA THR A 10 -24.47 16.69 33.07
C THR A 10 -25.43 17.02 31.92
N GLU A 11 -26.27 18.05 32.06
CA GLU A 11 -27.22 18.49 31.02
C GLU A 11 -26.58 19.42 29.98
N ASN A 12 -25.45 20.03 30.33
CA ASN A 12 -24.70 20.97 29.49
C ASN A 12 -23.21 20.88 29.87
N PRO A 13 -22.53 19.79 29.45
CA PRO A 13 -21.12 19.57 29.76
C PRO A 13 -20.27 20.64 29.10
N TYR A 14 -19.04 20.81 29.59
CA TYR A 14 -18.03 21.56 28.86
C TYR A 14 -17.63 20.79 27.61
N LYS A 15 -17.45 21.51 26.51
CA LYS A 15 -17.03 20.95 25.23
C LYS A 15 -15.54 21.21 25.04
N ILE A 16 -14.86 20.20 24.50
CA ILE A 16 -13.42 20.23 24.24
C ILE A 16 -13.23 20.02 22.73
N THR A 17 -12.50 20.93 22.14
CA THR A 17 -12.18 21.02 20.69
C THR A 17 -10.68 21.16 20.42
N GLU A 18 -9.89 21.51 21.45
CA GLU A 18 -8.42 21.58 21.34
C GLU A 18 -7.70 21.08 22.60
N VAL A 19 -6.42 20.73 22.47
CA VAL A 19 -5.65 20.10 23.57
C VAL A 19 -5.43 21.03 24.77
N ASP A 20 -5.36 22.35 24.55
CA ASP A 20 -5.31 23.34 25.64
C ASP A 20 -6.55 23.26 26.54
N GLU A 21 -7.74 23.01 25.95
CA GLU A 21 -9.00 22.86 26.68
C GLU A 21 -9.06 21.57 27.49
N LEU A 22 -8.48 20.49 26.97
CA LEU A 22 -8.29 19.24 27.70
C LEU A 22 -7.46 19.48 28.98
N GLN A 23 -6.40 20.28 28.89
CA GLN A 23 -5.57 20.62 30.05
C GLN A 23 -6.33 21.47 31.08
N LEU A 24 -7.27 22.31 30.66
CA LEU A 24 -8.11 23.14 31.54
C LEU A 24 -9.05 22.33 32.45
N MET A 25 -9.27 21.04 32.18
CA MET A 25 -10.06 20.16 33.05
C MET A 25 -9.55 20.14 34.50
N ASN A 26 -8.25 20.34 34.71
CA ASN A 26 -7.65 20.45 36.05
C ASN A 26 -8.16 21.64 36.87
N GLU A 27 -8.81 22.63 36.26
CA GLU A 27 -9.38 23.78 36.97
C GLU A 27 -10.76 23.48 37.58
N ASP A 28 -11.48 22.45 37.10
CA ASP A 28 -12.74 21.97 37.69
C ASP A 28 -12.92 20.45 37.48
N LEU A 29 -12.31 19.70 38.39
CA LEU A 29 -12.33 18.23 38.42
C LEU A 29 -13.72 17.63 38.71
N SER A 30 -14.74 18.45 39.01
CA SER A 30 -16.09 17.97 39.30
C SER A 30 -17.09 18.20 38.16
N ALA A 31 -16.67 18.91 37.12
CA ALA A 31 -17.49 19.20 35.95
C ALA A 31 -17.55 18.04 34.96
N HIS A 32 -18.54 18.08 34.07
CA HIS A 32 -18.72 17.09 33.01
C HIS A 32 -18.18 17.62 31.69
N TYR A 33 -17.52 16.75 30.92
CA TYR A 33 -16.80 17.10 29.70
C TYR A 33 -17.16 16.17 28.54
N VAL A 34 -17.23 16.73 27.34
CA VAL A 34 -17.36 15.98 26.08
C VAL A 34 -16.34 16.47 25.06
N LEU A 35 -15.83 15.56 24.22
CA LEU A 35 -15.12 15.97 23.00
C LEU A 35 -16.14 16.30 21.90
N GLU A 36 -15.92 17.35 21.11
CA GLU A 36 -16.76 17.68 19.94
C GLU A 36 -16.09 17.35 18.59
N GLU A 37 -14.80 17.06 18.62
CA GLU A 37 -13.99 16.64 17.47
C GLU A 37 -12.73 15.90 17.95
N ASP A 38 -11.97 15.33 17.01
CA ASP A 38 -10.69 14.70 17.31
C ASP A 38 -9.65 15.75 17.72
N ILE A 39 -8.81 15.40 18.69
CA ILE A 39 -7.87 16.33 19.34
C ILE A 39 -6.43 15.94 19.01
N GLY A 40 -5.77 16.71 18.15
CA GLY A 40 -4.33 16.59 17.95
C GLY A 40 -3.53 17.13 19.14
N ALA A 41 -2.79 16.27 19.85
CA ALA A 41 -2.05 16.59 21.08
C ALA A 41 -0.52 16.61 20.93
N SER A 42 0.01 16.55 19.71
CA SER A 42 1.47 16.52 19.44
C SER A 42 2.26 17.67 20.08
N GLU A 43 1.64 18.84 20.28
CA GLU A 43 2.30 19.97 20.94
C GLU A 43 2.68 19.72 22.40
N THR A 44 1.98 18.78 23.05
CA THR A 44 2.20 18.42 24.46
C THR A 44 3.63 17.96 24.71
N GLU A 45 4.34 17.41 23.72
CA GLU A 45 5.74 17.01 23.80
C GLU A 45 6.64 18.13 24.39
N THR A 46 6.36 19.38 24.05
CA THR A 46 7.16 20.54 24.48
C THR A 46 6.64 21.20 25.75
N TRP A 47 5.43 20.84 26.20
CA TRP A 47 4.78 21.44 27.35
C TRP A 47 5.53 21.14 28.64
N ASN A 48 5.31 22.01 29.64
CA ASN A 48 5.89 21.85 30.99
C ASN A 48 7.43 21.70 31.00
N GLY A 49 8.12 22.25 30.00
CA GLY A 49 9.57 22.15 29.85
C GLY A 49 10.04 20.81 29.29
N GLY A 50 9.21 20.15 28.49
CA GLY A 50 9.44 18.81 27.94
C GLY A 50 8.90 17.68 28.81
N ALA A 51 8.11 18.01 29.86
CA ALA A 51 7.50 17.02 30.73
C ALA A 51 6.17 16.48 30.19
N GLY A 52 5.69 17.00 29.05
CA GLY A 52 4.42 16.58 28.49
C GLY A 52 3.22 17.28 29.11
N PHE A 53 2.04 16.75 28.80
CA PHE A 53 0.76 17.07 29.41
C PHE A 53 0.80 16.84 30.94
N GLU A 54 0.04 17.64 31.70
CA GLU A 54 -0.13 17.47 33.15
C GLU A 54 -1.36 16.61 33.45
N PRO A 55 -1.20 15.42 34.09
CA PRO A 55 -2.30 14.51 34.37
C PRO A 55 -3.53 15.20 34.98
N ILE A 56 -4.72 14.79 34.56
CA ILE A 56 -5.98 15.31 35.08
C ILE A 56 -6.28 14.62 36.42
N GLY A 57 -6.32 15.42 37.48
CA GLY A 57 -6.55 14.94 38.83
C GLY A 57 -5.41 14.09 39.40
N ASP A 58 -5.42 13.93 40.73
CA ASP A 58 -4.45 13.12 41.46
C ASP A 58 -5.14 12.33 42.59
N ARG A 59 -4.39 11.47 43.30
CA ARG A 59 -4.98 10.64 44.37
C ARG A 59 -5.62 11.45 45.51
N ASP A 60 -5.16 12.67 45.77
CA ASP A 60 -5.70 13.54 46.82
C ASP A 60 -6.93 14.34 46.31
N SER A 61 -6.95 14.66 45.02
CA SER A 61 -8.02 15.37 44.32
C SER A 61 -8.34 14.66 43.00
N PRO A 62 -9.07 13.54 43.02
CA PRO A 62 -9.36 12.79 41.81
C PRO A 62 -10.37 13.54 40.94
N PHE A 63 -10.31 13.31 39.64
CA PHE A 63 -11.40 13.66 38.74
C PHE A 63 -12.69 12.95 39.20
N SER A 64 -13.77 13.70 39.35
CA SER A 64 -15.05 13.23 39.92
C SER A 64 -16.25 13.57 39.04
N GLY A 65 -16.01 14.30 37.96
CA GLY A 65 -16.97 14.57 36.89
C GLY A 65 -17.19 13.38 35.98
N SER A 66 -17.55 13.61 34.72
CA SER A 66 -17.55 12.58 33.67
C SER A 66 -16.81 13.08 32.45
N PHE A 67 -16.19 12.16 31.72
CA PHE A 67 -15.56 12.42 30.44
C PHE A 67 -16.13 11.46 29.40
N ASP A 68 -16.74 12.00 28.37
CA ASP A 68 -17.32 11.25 27.25
C ASP A 68 -16.68 11.76 25.95
N GLY A 69 -15.87 10.93 25.31
CA GLY A 69 -15.20 11.31 24.07
C GLY A 69 -16.11 11.33 22.85
N GLN A 70 -17.36 10.85 22.95
CA GLN A 70 -18.29 10.74 21.82
C GLN A 70 -17.67 10.05 20.57
N ASP A 71 -16.83 9.04 20.83
CA ASP A 71 -16.09 8.25 19.85
C ASP A 71 -15.01 9.05 19.07
N HIS A 72 -14.59 10.21 19.58
CA HIS A 72 -13.48 11.00 19.06
C HIS A 72 -12.12 10.54 19.58
N ALA A 73 -11.09 10.86 18.79
CA ALA A 73 -9.69 10.54 19.09
C ALA A 73 -8.96 11.67 19.83
N ILE A 74 -7.95 11.29 20.62
CA ILE A 74 -6.89 12.17 21.13
C ILE A 74 -5.58 11.59 20.60
N GLU A 75 -4.94 12.29 19.67
CA GLU A 75 -3.80 11.80 18.90
C GLU A 75 -2.48 12.37 19.43
N ASP A 76 -1.39 11.60 19.37
CA ASP A 76 -0.01 12.06 19.66
C ASP A 76 0.19 12.63 21.09
N LEU A 77 -0.57 12.15 22.07
CA LEU A 77 -0.48 12.63 23.46
C LEU A 77 0.86 12.25 24.10
N THR A 78 1.65 13.24 24.53
CA THR A 78 2.92 13.02 25.25
C THR A 78 2.81 13.38 26.73
N ILE A 79 3.13 12.43 27.62
CA ILE A 79 3.28 12.64 29.07
C ILE A 79 4.64 12.07 29.51
N ASN A 80 5.67 12.91 29.60
CA ASN A 80 7.05 12.48 29.87
C ASN A 80 7.50 12.86 31.28
N ARG A 81 7.09 12.07 32.27
CA ARG A 81 7.29 12.36 33.71
C ARG A 81 8.02 11.22 34.42
N ALA A 82 9.13 10.78 33.85
CA ALA A 82 9.96 9.71 34.41
C ALA A 82 10.35 9.98 35.89
N GLY A 83 10.19 8.97 36.76
CA GLY A 83 10.43 9.12 38.19
C GLY A 83 9.27 9.70 39.00
N GLU A 84 8.19 10.13 38.34
CA GLU A 84 6.95 10.55 38.98
C GLU A 84 5.92 9.42 38.97
N ASP A 85 4.99 9.52 39.90
CA ASP A 85 3.98 8.50 40.15
C ASP A 85 2.61 8.97 39.65
N ASP A 86 1.74 8.00 39.34
CA ASP A 86 0.34 8.22 39.00
C ASP A 86 0.18 9.03 37.69
N ILE A 87 0.93 8.61 36.66
CA ILE A 87 1.05 9.27 35.37
C ILE A 87 0.13 8.61 34.34
N ALA A 88 -0.83 9.36 33.80
CA ALA A 88 -1.73 8.99 32.71
C ALA A 88 -2.48 10.27 32.26
N LEU A 89 -3.34 10.19 31.24
CA LEU A 89 -4.28 11.27 30.92
C LEU A 89 -5.05 11.70 32.19
N PHE A 90 -5.60 10.72 32.91
CA PHE A 90 -6.15 10.91 34.26
C PHE A 90 -5.21 10.30 35.30
N GLY A 91 -4.54 11.13 36.09
CA GLY A 91 -3.70 10.67 37.19
C GLY A 91 -4.52 9.89 38.22
N ALA A 92 -5.75 10.36 38.51
CA ALA A 92 -6.76 9.62 39.24
C ALA A 92 -8.18 10.05 38.86
N THR A 93 -9.10 9.09 38.76
CA THR A 93 -10.53 9.36 38.56
C THR A 93 -11.41 8.51 39.48
N THR A 94 -12.53 9.08 39.88
CA THR A 94 -13.69 8.43 40.52
C THR A 94 -14.96 8.55 39.66
N GLY A 95 -14.87 9.32 38.56
CA GLY A 95 -15.92 9.48 37.57
C GLY A 95 -15.72 8.54 36.38
N PRO A 96 -16.76 8.33 35.55
CA PRO A 96 -16.65 7.51 34.35
C PRO A 96 -15.83 8.20 33.26
N VAL A 97 -15.13 7.37 32.48
CA VAL A 97 -14.45 7.73 31.24
C VAL A 97 -14.99 6.82 30.14
N GLU A 98 -15.61 7.40 29.11
CA GLU A 98 -16.25 6.61 28.06
C GLU A 98 -16.05 7.16 26.65
N SER A 99 -16.18 6.27 25.66
CA SER A 99 -16.24 6.60 24.22
C SER A 99 -15.08 7.48 23.73
N VAL A 100 -13.83 7.09 24.02
CA VAL A 100 -12.65 7.85 23.59
C VAL A 100 -11.55 6.93 23.05
N TYR A 101 -10.93 7.36 21.96
CA TYR A 101 -9.74 6.75 21.38
C TYR A 101 -8.52 7.59 21.76
N ILE A 102 -7.46 6.97 22.28
CA ILE A 102 -6.18 7.66 22.52
C ILE A 102 -5.14 7.04 21.61
N GLU A 103 -4.76 7.74 20.55
CA GLU A 103 -3.95 7.20 19.47
C GLU A 103 -2.52 7.71 19.56
N ASP A 104 -1.56 6.81 19.36
CA ASP A 104 -0.13 7.10 19.30
C ASP A 104 0.41 7.88 20.52
N ALA A 105 -0.09 7.56 21.71
CA ALA A 105 0.35 8.21 22.94
C ALA A 105 1.73 7.73 23.40
N PHE A 106 2.53 8.63 23.97
CA PHE A 106 3.76 8.30 24.68
C PHE A 106 3.65 8.69 26.16
N VAL A 107 3.72 7.71 27.07
CA VAL A 107 3.67 7.96 28.52
C VAL A 107 4.87 7.38 29.25
N SER A 108 5.59 8.21 30.02
CA SER A 108 6.72 7.79 30.86
C SER A 108 6.50 8.17 32.33
N GLY A 109 6.63 7.21 33.24
CA GLY A 109 6.47 7.42 34.70
C GLY A 109 6.65 6.14 35.54
N ASP A 110 6.96 6.26 36.84
CA ASP A 110 7.18 5.11 37.74
C ASP A 110 5.90 4.27 37.93
N ARG A 111 4.74 4.93 37.98
CA ARG A 111 3.42 4.30 38.02
C ARG A 111 2.56 4.89 36.91
N ALA A 112 2.50 4.21 35.76
CA ALA A 112 1.90 4.80 34.57
C ALA A 112 0.88 3.92 33.85
N ALA A 113 0.02 4.57 33.09
CA ALA A 113 -0.86 4.01 32.07
C ALA A 113 -1.19 5.11 31.05
N VAL A 114 -1.80 4.79 29.92
CA VAL A 114 -2.22 5.81 28.95
C VAL A 114 -3.45 6.57 29.46
N VAL A 115 -4.51 5.84 29.84
CA VAL A 115 -5.81 6.46 30.15
C VAL A 115 -5.91 6.86 31.62
N VAL A 116 -5.79 5.88 32.54
CA VAL A 116 -6.04 6.11 33.97
C VAL A 116 -4.98 5.45 34.83
N SER A 117 -4.27 6.23 35.64
CA SER A 117 -3.30 5.66 36.58
C SER A 117 -3.90 5.30 37.93
N TYR A 118 -5.04 5.84 38.34
CA TYR A 118 -5.75 5.38 39.55
C TYR A 118 -7.25 5.36 39.30
N LEU A 119 -7.77 4.15 39.05
CA LEU A 119 -9.17 3.95 38.68
C LEU A 119 -10.08 3.72 39.89
N GLY A 120 -11.08 4.59 40.02
CA GLY A 120 -12.18 4.51 40.98
C GLY A 120 -13.57 4.76 40.37
N GLY A 121 -13.69 4.65 39.05
CA GLY A 121 -14.92 4.73 38.25
C GLY A 121 -14.92 3.65 37.16
N ASP A 122 -15.90 3.68 36.27
CA ASP A 122 -16.00 2.73 35.13
C ASP A 122 -15.27 3.28 33.88
N LEU A 123 -14.66 2.38 33.11
CA LEU A 123 -14.18 2.64 31.75
C LEU A 123 -15.04 1.88 30.77
N ARG A 124 -15.50 2.54 29.72
CA ARG A 124 -16.34 1.91 28.70
C ARG A 124 -16.08 2.46 27.30
N SER A 125 -15.96 1.60 26.30
CA SER A 125 -15.69 2.06 24.92
C SER A 125 -14.43 2.93 24.87
N VAL A 126 -13.35 2.44 25.49
CA VAL A 126 -12.07 3.15 25.54
C VAL A 126 -11.03 2.32 24.81
N TYR A 127 -10.33 2.96 23.88
CA TYR A 127 -9.21 2.38 23.16
C TYR A 127 -7.96 3.21 23.37
N ALA A 128 -6.79 2.56 23.42
CA ALA A 128 -5.54 3.28 23.33
C ALA A 128 -4.47 2.53 22.54
N SER A 129 -3.62 3.28 21.82
CA SER A 129 -2.40 2.81 21.17
C SER A 129 -1.20 3.68 21.56
N GLY A 130 0.00 3.26 21.15
CA GLY A 130 1.25 3.96 21.43
C GLY A 130 2.17 3.19 22.37
N GLU A 131 2.92 3.88 23.22
CA GLU A 131 3.95 3.29 24.08
C GLU A 131 3.93 3.84 25.50
N ILE A 132 4.15 2.96 26.48
CA ILE A 132 4.43 3.35 27.87
C ILE A 132 5.78 2.84 28.36
N GLU A 133 6.52 3.70 29.04
CA GLU A 133 7.75 3.38 29.76
C GLU A 133 7.52 3.52 31.27
N THR A 134 7.58 2.40 32.02
CA THR A 134 7.16 2.43 33.42
C THR A 134 7.80 1.39 34.31
N GLU A 135 7.91 1.67 35.61
CA GLU A 135 8.29 0.68 36.61
C GLU A 135 7.11 -0.21 37.03
N ARG A 136 5.87 0.28 36.87
CA ARG A 136 4.60 -0.42 37.13
C ARG A 136 3.47 0.18 36.31
N GLY A 137 2.93 -0.56 35.36
CA GLY A 137 1.86 -0.01 34.53
C GLY A 137 1.03 -1.03 33.78
N GLY A 138 -0.06 -0.55 33.22
CA GLY A 138 -0.80 -1.25 32.18
C GLY A 138 -1.12 -0.29 31.05
N GLY A 139 -1.43 -0.81 29.87
CA GLY A 139 -1.66 0.03 28.69
C GLY A 139 -2.80 1.04 28.93
N LEU A 140 -3.99 0.57 29.29
CA LEU A 140 -5.12 1.48 29.61
C LEU A 140 -5.09 1.98 31.04
N VAL A 141 -4.93 1.05 31.98
CA VAL A 141 -5.15 1.31 33.40
C VAL A 141 -4.01 0.78 34.24
N ARG A 142 -3.60 1.60 35.19
CA ARG A 142 -2.92 1.17 36.38
C ARG A 142 -3.87 1.39 37.56
N THR A 143 -3.96 0.44 38.47
CA THR A 143 -4.67 0.66 39.75
C THR A 143 -4.09 -0.24 40.82
N ASP A 144 -4.38 0.05 42.07
CA ASP A 144 -3.99 -0.78 43.24
C ASP A 144 -5.00 -0.63 44.39
N ASP A 145 -6.16 0.00 44.13
CA ASP A 145 -7.25 0.19 45.08
C ASP A 145 -7.98 -1.14 45.29
N ARG A 146 -8.23 -1.52 46.55
CA ARG A 146 -8.94 -2.77 46.92
C ARG A 146 -10.37 -2.55 47.39
N ASP A 147 -10.77 -1.29 47.57
CA ASP A 147 -12.02 -0.91 48.21
C ASP A 147 -13.09 -0.47 47.18
N LEU A 148 -12.68 -0.16 45.95
CA LEU A 148 -13.58 0.27 44.87
C LEU A 148 -13.92 -0.90 43.93
N GLU A 149 -15.17 -0.90 43.46
CA GLU A 149 -15.69 -1.79 42.42
C GLU A 149 -15.66 -1.01 41.11
N ASN A 150 -14.89 -1.49 40.13
CA ASN A 150 -14.72 -0.84 38.83
C ASN A 150 -15.01 -1.83 37.70
N THR A 151 -15.59 -1.33 36.61
CA THR A 151 -15.80 -2.11 35.39
C THR A 151 -14.96 -1.52 34.26
N ILE A 152 -14.30 -2.38 33.50
CA ILE A 152 -13.73 -2.06 32.19
C ILE A 152 -14.50 -2.89 31.17
N GLU A 153 -15.27 -2.24 30.30
CA GLU A 153 -16.17 -2.91 29.36
C GLU A 153 -15.99 -2.38 27.93
N ARG A 154 -15.94 -3.26 26.92
CA ARG A 154 -15.78 -2.86 25.50
C ARG A 154 -14.56 -1.95 25.34
N SER A 155 -13.38 -2.46 25.63
CA SER A 155 -12.17 -1.62 25.65
C SER A 155 -10.99 -2.37 25.08
N GLY A 156 -10.15 -1.67 24.33
CA GLY A 156 -9.03 -2.22 23.57
C GLY A 156 -7.72 -1.54 23.92
N SER A 157 -6.61 -2.24 23.75
CA SER A 157 -5.28 -1.69 24.00
C SER A 157 -4.26 -2.24 23.01
N ASP A 158 -3.77 -1.39 22.12
CA ASP A 158 -2.59 -1.63 21.29
C ASP A 158 -1.36 -0.89 21.82
N VAL A 159 -1.28 -0.74 23.14
CA VAL A 159 -0.18 -0.04 23.80
C VAL A 159 1.02 -0.98 23.99
N ALA A 160 2.19 -0.60 23.47
CA ALA A 160 3.45 -1.23 23.79
C ALA A 160 3.87 -0.89 25.24
N VAL A 161 3.90 -1.88 26.12
CA VAL A 161 4.27 -1.71 27.53
C VAL A 161 5.73 -2.08 27.75
N ARG A 162 6.59 -1.09 28.01
CA ARG A 162 7.99 -1.26 28.42
C ARG A 162 8.12 -1.12 29.94
N GLY A 163 8.26 -2.25 30.61
CA GLY A 163 8.28 -2.38 32.07
C GLY A 163 9.68 -2.56 32.68
N GLY A 164 9.93 -1.91 33.81
CA GLY A 164 11.14 -2.11 34.62
C GLY A 164 11.16 -3.42 35.42
N ASP A 165 12.04 -3.51 36.43
CA ASP A 165 12.37 -4.76 37.15
C ASP A 165 11.38 -5.15 38.28
N THR A 166 10.23 -4.47 38.36
CA THR A 166 9.31 -4.60 39.50
C THR A 166 8.21 -5.66 39.28
N ARG A 167 6.93 -5.31 39.41
CA ARG A 167 5.80 -6.24 39.24
C ARG A 167 4.53 -5.57 38.74
N GLY A 168 3.72 -6.36 38.03
CA GLY A 168 2.36 -5.99 37.65
C GLY A 168 2.36 -5.18 36.37
N PHE A 169 2.49 -5.90 35.25
CA PHE A 169 2.48 -5.36 33.90
C PHE A 169 1.43 -6.09 33.07
N GLY A 170 0.64 -5.35 32.30
CA GLY A 170 -0.22 -5.96 31.30
C GLY A 170 -0.86 -4.99 30.32
N GLY A 171 -1.35 -5.51 29.20
CA GLY A 171 -1.82 -4.69 28.08
C GLY A 171 -3.02 -3.81 28.43
N ILE A 172 -3.96 -4.28 29.26
CA ILE A 172 -5.02 -3.43 29.82
C ILE A 172 -4.65 -2.97 31.23
N ILE A 173 -4.43 -3.91 32.15
CA ILE A 173 -4.20 -3.61 33.57
C ILE A 173 -2.85 -4.14 34.06
N GLY A 174 -2.03 -3.27 34.63
CA GLY A 174 -0.80 -3.67 35.31
C GLY A 174 -1.04 -4.46 36.60
N ASN A 175 -1.77 -3.87 37.55
CA ASN A 175 -2.03 -4.47 38.86
C ASN A 175 -3.53 -4.47 39.22
N GLY A 176 -4.24 -5.56 38.94
CA GLY A 176 -5.66 -5.72 39.26
C GLY A 176 -5.91 -6.24 40.69
N GLN A 177 -5.19 -5.74 41.71
CA GLN A 177 -5.44 -6.14 43.09
C GLN A 177 -6.76 -5.59 43.68
N GLY A 178 -7.53 -4.86 42.88
CA GLY A 178 -8.87 -4.35 43.20
C GLY A 178 -10.02 -5.32 42.97
N ASN A 179 -11.24 -4.79 43.02
CA ASN A 179 -12.45 -5.49 42.59
C ASN A 179 -12.79 -4.98 41.18
N ILE A 180 -12.25 -5.63 40.15
CA ILE A 180 -12.34 -5.17 38.76
C ILE A 180 -12.99 -6.25 37.90
N GLU A 181 -14.05 -5.90 37.19
CA GLU A 181 -14.60 -6.73 36.12
C GLU A 181 -14.11 -6.22 34.76
N ILE A 182 -13.45 -7.09 34.00
CA ILE A 182 -13.03 -6.83 32.63
C ILE A 182 -13.93 -7.65 31.70
N LEU A 183 -14.65 -6.97 30.81
CA LEU A 183 -15.73 -7.55 30.02
C LEU A 183 -15.62 -7.13 28.55
N ASN A 184 -15.62 -8.07 27.62
CA ASN A 184 -15.64 -7.76 26.18
C ASN A 184 -14.47 -6.85 25.79
N SER A 185 -13.27 -7.16 26.27
CA SER A 185 -12.08 -6.30 26.12
C SER A 185 -10.89 -7.04 25.54
N TYR A 186 -9.96 -6.32 24.91
CA TYR A 186 -8.81 -6.92 24.25
C TYR A 186 -7.50 -6.17 24.46
N ALA A 187 -6.38 -6.86 24.23
CA ALA A 187 -5.05 -6.24 24.13
C ALA A 187 -4.19 -6.88 23.04
N THR A 188 -3.63 -6.06 22.16
CA THR A 188 -2.81 -6.47 21.02
C THR A 188 -1.36 -6.00 21.15
N GLY A 189 -1.12 -4.95 21.93
CA GLY A 189 0.21 -4.38 22.15
C GLY A 189 1.18 -5.33 22.86
N GLU A 190 2.48 -5.24 22.51
CA GLU A 190 3.54 -6.01 23.17
C GLU A 190 3.71 -5.59 24.64
N VAL A 191 3.87 -6.57 25.53
CA VAL A 191 4.23 -6.34 26.94
C VAL A 191 5.63 -6.89 27.19
N GLU A 192 6.62 -6.01 27.31
CA GLU A 192 7.99 -6.36 27.66
C GLU A 192 8.37 -5.77 29.01
N ALA A 193 8.63 -6.61 30.01
CA ALA A 193 9.08 -6.16 31.32
C ALA A 193 10.28 -6.98 31.84
N GLU A 194 11.17 -6.33 32.59
CA GLU A 194 12.26 -7.04 33.29
C GLU A 194 11.80 -7.70 34.61
N GLY A 195 10.59 -7.37 35.07
CA GLY A 195 10.02 -7.79 36.34
C GLY A 195 9.18 -9.06 36.31
N ARG A 196 8.30 -9.20 37.31
CA ARG A 196 7.40 -10.35 37.47
C ARG A 196 5.92 -9.97 37.31
N GLN A 197 5.02 -10.95 37.25
CA GLN A 197 3.57 -10.71 37.15
C GLN A 197 3.23 -9.93 35.87
N VAL A 198 3.57 -10.55 34.74
CA VAL A 198 3.44 -9.99 33.41
C VAL A 198 2.38 -10.78 32.66
N GLY A 199 1.29 -10.13 32.27
CA GLY A 199 0.20 -10.75 31.51
C GLY A 199 -0.09 -9.96 30.24
N GLY A 200 -0.44 -10.63 29.14
CA GLY A 200 -0.82 -9.91 27.92
C GLY A 200 -2.03 -8.98 28.13
N LEU A 201 -2.99 -9.39 28.96
CA LEU A 201 -4.15 -8.56 29.33
C LEU A 201 -3.97 -7.92 30.72
N VAL A 202 -3.64 -8.74 31.72
CA VAL A 202 -3.61 -8.33 33.14
C VAL A 202 -2.38 -8.87 33.86
N GLY A 203 -1.60 -8.02 34.52
CA GLY A 203 -0.44 -8.49 35.28
C GLY A 203 -0.80 -9.31 36.52
N THR A 204 -1.80 -8.87 37.30
CA THR A 204 -2.32 -9.62 38.46
C THR A 204 -3.83 -9.47 38.57
N LEU A 205 -4.58 -10.57 38.60
CA LEU A 205 -6.02 -10.58 38.81
C LEU A 205 -6.34 -11.01 40.25
N GLY A 206 -6.93 -10.11 41.04
CA GLY A 206 -7.35 -10.40 42.41
C GLY A 206 -8.56 -11.33 42.51
N SER A 207 -8.77 -11.93 43.69
CA SER A 207 -9.86 -12.91 43.93
C SER A 207 -11.29 -12.37 43.84
N ASN A 208 -11.48 -11.05 43.89
CA ASN A 208 -12.77 -10.40 43.68
C ASN A 208 -12.88 -9.75 42.28
N SER A 209 -11.92 -10.01 41.40
CA SER A 209 -11.90 -9.52 40.03
C SER A 209 -12.24 -10.66 39.06
N ALA A 210 -12.72 -10.32 37.86
CA ALA A 210 -13.09 -11.30 36.84
C ALA A 210 -12.72 -10.80 35.44
N ILE A 211 -12.43 -11.75 34.53
CA ILE A 211 -12.23 -11.49 33.10
C ILE A 211 -13.23 -12.34 32.32
N ARG A 212 -13.98 -11.73 31.40
CA ARG A 212 -14.96 -12.43 30.55
C ARG A 212 -14.95 -11.90 29.12
N ASN A 213 -15.08 -12.80 28.15
CA ASN A 213 -15.16 -12.45 26.72
C ASN A 213 -14.00 -11.56 26.30
N SER A 214 -12.77 -12.01 26.50
CA SER A 214 -11.60 -11.15 26.32
C SER A 214 -10.43 -11.89 25.73
N TYR A 215 -9.59 -11.18 24.98
CA TYR A 215 -8.44 -11.81 24.36
C TYR A 215 -7.17 -10.97 24.45
N ALA A 216 -6.03 -11.64 24.28
CA ALA A 216 -4.73 -10.99 24.16
C ALA A 216 -3.89 -11.60 23.02
N THR A 217 -3.37 -10.78 22.12
CA THR A 217 -2.56 -11.27 20.98
C THR A 217 -1.11 -10.79 21.02
N GLY A 218 -0.80 -9.74 21.78
CA GLY A 218 0.56 -9.20 21.91
C GLY A 218 1.56 -10.18 22.53
N SER A 219 2.83 -10.06 22.12
CA SER A 219 3.93 -10.82 22.75
C SER A 219 4.11 -10.42 24.22
N VAL A 220 4.46 -11.39 25.06
CA VAL A 220 4.65 -11.17 26.49
C VAL A 220 6.05 -11.64 26.90
N THR A 221 6.88 -10.71 27.36
CA THR A 221 8.23 -10.98 27.89
C THR A 221 8.32 -10.52 29.33
N GLY A 222 8.77 -11.40 30.22
CA GLY A 222 8.93 -11.14 31.66
C GLY A 222 10.01 -12.01 32.31
N ASP A 223 10.32 -11.81 33.58
CA ASP A 223 11.21 -12.71 34.34
C ASP A 223 10.44 -13.89 34.95
N ARG A 224 9.34 -13.61 35.66
CA ARG A 224 8.61 -14.60 36.48
C ARG A 224 7.11 -14.35 36.53
N GLU A 225 6.28 -15.40 36.65
CA GLU A 225 4.80 -15.27 36.64
C GLU A 225 4.34 -14.59 35.34
N VAL A 226 4.72 -15.20 34.20
CA VAL A 226 4.45 -14.65 32.85
C VAL A 226 3.34 -15.46 32.17
N GLY A 227 2.20 -14.82 31.89
CA GLY A 227 1.06 -15.44 31.24
C GLY A 227 0.70 -14.76 29.92
N GLY A 228 0.23 -15.51 28.94
CA GLY A 228 -0.28 -14.91 27.69
C GLY A 228 -1.48 -14.00 27.94
N LEU A 229 -2.32 -14.30 28.94
CA LEU A 229 -3.45 -13.47 29.34
C LEU A 229 -3.20 -12.80 30.71
N VAL A 230 -2.90 -13.60 31.74
CA VAL A 230 -2.78 -13.13 33.14
C VAL A 230 -1.45 -13.54 33.76
N GLY A 231 -0.67 -12.62 34.32
CA GLY A 231 0.58 -12.99 35.01
C GLY A 231 0.33 -13.88 36.24
N ASN A 232 -0.48 -13.36 37.17
CA ASN A 232 -0.91 -14.08 38.38
C ASN A 232 -2.43 -14.02 38.56
N ASN A 233 -3.08 -15.18 38.50
CA ASN A 233 -4.53 -15.30 38.56
C ASN A 233 -5.03 -15.77 39.93
N GLU A 234 -5.91 -14.99 40.56
CA GLU A 234 -6.66 -15.39 41.78
C GLU A 234 -8.19 -15.37 41.59
N GLY A 235 -8.69 -14.88 40.44
CA GLY A 235 -10.12 -14.72 40.14
C GLY A 235 -10.61 -15.55 38.94
N PRO A 236 -11.92 -15.54 38.65
CA PRO A 236 -12.48 -16.28 37.52
C PRO A 236 -12.13 -15.62 36.18
N VAL A 237 -11.75 -16.46 35.21
CA VAL A 237 -11.47 -16.09 33.82
C VAL A 237 -12.33 -16.98 32.93
N THR A 238 -13.11 -16.42 32.02
CA THR A 238 -14.08 -17.19 31.22
C THR A 238 -14.20 -16.67 29.79
N ASP A 239 -14.29 -17.57 28.81
CA ASP A 239 -14.45 -17.26 27.38
C ASP A 239 -13.35 -16.31 26.88
N VAL A 240 -12.12 -16.84 26.84
CA VAL A 240 -10.92 -16.05 26.54
C VAL A 240 -9.97 -16.79 25.60
N PHE A 241 -9.12 -16.04 24.90
CA PHE A 241 -7.98 -16.64 24.22
C PHE A 241 -6.71 -15.78 24.27
N ALA A 242 -5.56 -16.43 24.14
CA ALA A 242 -4.26 -15.77 24.03
C ALA A 242 -3.42 -16.35 22.86
N LEU A 243 -2.89 -15.47 22.01
CA LEU A 243 -2.19 -15.87 20.78
C LEU A 243 -0.72 -15.45 20.73
N GLY A 244 -0.29 -14.53 21.59
CA GLY A 244 1.06 -13.99 21.59
C GLY A 244 2.15 -14.98 22.00
N THR A 245 3.38 -14.72 21.54
CA THR A 245 4.56 -15.47 22.00
C THR A 245 4.91 -15.10 23.44
N ILE A 246 5.22 -16.11 24.27
CA ILE A 246 5.48 -15.92 25.70
C ILE A 246 6.92 -16.28 26.02
N ARG A 247 7.64 -15.35 26.66
CA ARG A 247 9.03 -15.51 27.09
C ARG A 247 9.16 -15.18 28.58
N GLY A 248 9.63 -16.15 29.36
CA GLY A 248 10.01 -15.90 30.75
C GLY A 248 10.96 -16.95 31.32
N ASN A 249 11.57 -16.63 32.45
CA ASN A 249 12.61 -17.46 33.07
C ASN A 249 12.04 -18.49 34.06
N SER A 250 10.86 -18.24 34.65
CA SER A 250 10.18 -19.19 35.55
C SER A 250 8.68 -18.90 35.70
N GLU A 251 7.87 -19.93 35.98
CA GLU A 251 6.40 -19.77 36.16
C GLU A 251 5.74 -19.09 34.95
N THR A 252 6.02 -19.64 33.76
CA THR A 252 5.41 -19.25 32.49
C THR A 252 4.23 -20.17 32.20
N GLY A 253 3.14 -19.62 31.67
CA GLY A 253 1.98 -20.40 31.24
C GLY A 253 1.27 -19.73 30.08
N ALA A 254 0.63 -20.54 29.23
CA ALA A 254 0.07 -20.04 27.97
C ALA A 254 -1.06 -19.03 28.20
N LEU A 255 -1.89 -19.27 29.22
CA LEU A 255 -2.92 -18.33 29.65
C LEU A 255 -2.53 -17.61 30.93
N ALA A 256 -2.05 -18.35 31.94
CA ALA A 256 -1.66 -17.78 33.21
C ALA A 256 -0.27 -18.23 33.67
N GLY A 257 0.59 -17.30 34.07
CA GLY A 257 1.92 -17.65 34.61
C GLY A 257 1.80 -18.44 35.92
N VAL A 258 0.93 -17.98 36.82
CA VAL A 258 0.48 -18.73 38.00
C VAL A 258 -1.02 -18.64 38.12
N ASN A 259 -1.68 -19.79 38.34
CA ASN A 259 -3.08 -19.83 38.73
C ASN A 259 -3.22 -20.30 40.20
N GLN A 260 -3.67 -19.40 41.07
CA GLN A 260 -3.75 -19.66 42.52
C GLN A 260 -5.10 -20.24 42.98
N GLY A 261 -6.13 -20.27 42.11
CA GLY A 261 -7.46 -20.81 42.44
C GLY A 261 -7.44 -22.24 42.99
N ASP A 262 -6.46 -23.05 42.59
CA ASP A 262 -6.38 -24.47 42.94
C ASP A 262 -5.73 -24.74 44.32
N ARG A 263 -5.16 -23.71 44.98
CA ARG A 263 -4.50 -23.87 46.30
C ARG A 263 -5.43 -23.59 47.50
N SER A 264 -6.58 -22.95 47.28
CA SER A 264 -7.49 -22.48 48.34
C SER A 264 -8.93 -23.02 48.25
N GLY A 265 -9.35 -23.54 47.09
CA GLY A 265 -10.70 -24.10 46.90
C GLY A 265 -11.80 -23.05 46.64
N THR A 266 -11.45 -21.87 46.13
CA THR A 266 -12.39 -20.86 45.59
C THR A 266 -11.83 -20.15 44.35
N ASP A 267 -12.73 -19.92 43.38
CA ASP A 267 -12.88 -18.89 42.33
C ASP A 267 -11.77 -18.58 41.30
N GLY A 268 -10.51 -19.02 41.45
CA GLY A 268 -9.46 -18.81 40.43
C GLY A 268 -9.51 -19.79 39.24
N SER A 269 -10.66 -20.08 38.67
CA SER A 269 -10.79 -21.02 37.54
C SER A 269 -10.71 -20.31 36.20
N ILE A 270 -9.97 -20.88 35.25
CA ILE A 270 -10.06 -20.53 33.83
C ILE A 270 -11.03 -21.53 33.18
N THR A 271 -12.09 -21.04 32.56
CA THR A 271 -13.10 -21.82 31.83
C THR A 271 -13.13 -21.31 30.40
N ASN A 272 -13.22 -22.20 29.41
CA ASN A 272 -13.24 -21.80 27.98
C ASN A 272 -12.07 -20.86 27.61
N GLY A 273 -10.88 -21.19 28.11
CA GLY A 273 -9.65 -20.46 27.80
C GLY A 273 -8.84 -21.19 26.74
N TYR A 274 -8.49 -20.51 25.65
CA TYR A 274 -7.83 -21.11 24.48
C TYR A 274 -6.47 -20.47 24.18
N TRP A 275 -5.51 -21.24 23.69
CA TRP A 275 -4.20 -20.71 23.31
C TRP A 275 -3.56 -21.48 22.16
N ASN A 276 -2.82 -20.77 21.31
CA ASN A 276 -2.15 -21.36 20.15
C ASN A 276 -0.75 -21.87 20.51
N ALA A 277 -0.54 -23.20 20.42
CA ALA A 277 0.73 -23.81 20.82
C ALA A 277 1.89 -23.60 19.84
N ALA A 278 1.59 -23.34 18.56
CA ALA A 278 2.62 -23.03 17.58
C ALA A 278 3.22 -21.64 17.82
N LEU A 279 2.38 -20.68 18.24
CA LEU A 279 2.76 -19.26 18.41
C LEU A 279 3.35 -18.95 19.79
N SER A 280 2.84 -19.59 20.85
CA SER A 280 3.27 -19.31 22.22
C SER A 280 4.70 -19.76 22.52
N ASN A 281 5.30 -20.58 21.66
CA ASN A 281 6.65 -21.16 21.81
C ASN A 281 6.82 -22.00 23.10
N GLN A 282 5.70 -22.38 23.72
CA GLN A 282 5.67 -23.20 24.93
C GLN A 282 5.39 -24.66 24.56
N ASN A 283 6.41 -25.50 24.72
CA ASN A 283 6.24 -26.94 24.75
C ASN A 283 5.68 -27.27 26.15
N VAL A 284 4.37 -27.53 26.26
CA VAL A 284 3.64 -27.75 27.52
C VAL A 284 4.48 -28.58 28.51
N GLY A 285 5.01 -27.92 29.54
CA GLY A 285 5.74 -28.59 30.59
C GLY A 285 6.73 -27.73 31.36
N ASP A 286 6.25 -26.97 32.35
CA ASP A 286 6.83 -27.04 33.71
C ASP A 286 6.00 -26.36 34.83
N SER A 287 4.88 -25.68 34.54
CA SER A 287 3.95 -25.22 35.58
C SER A 287 2.78 -26.21 35.71
N ASN A 288 2.50 -26.70 36.92
CA ASN A 288 1.41 -27.64 37.20
C ASN A 288 0.01 -26.99 37.19
N ASP A 289 -0.10 -25.76 36.65
CA ASP A 289 -1.23 -24.84 36.88
C ASP A 289 -1.78 -24.25 35.55
N ASP A 290 -1.40 -24.76 34.36
CA ASP A 290 -1.97 -24.35 33.06
C ASP A 290 -3.41 -24.89 32.92
N VAL A 291 -4.39 -23.98 33.04
CA VAL A 291 -5.82 -24.27 32.97
C VAL A 291 -6.34 -23.68 31.66
N GLY A 292 -6.64 -24.52 30.66
CA GLY A 292 -7.10 -24.09 29.32
C GLY A 292 -6.87 -25.15 28.23
N THR A 293 -7.35 -24.88 27.03
CA THR A 293 -7.30 -25.78 25.86
C THR A 293 -6.29 -25.26 24.83
N SER A 294 -5.31 -26.10 24.48
CA SER A 294 -4.44 -25.80 23.34
C SER A 294 -5.20 -26.01 22.03
N ILE A 295 -5.07 -25.06 21.11
CA ILE A 295 -5.75 -25.09 19.81
C ILE A 295 -4.75 -24.76 18.69
N ARG A 296 -4.98 -25.28 17.49
CA ARG A 296 -4.22 -24.91 16.28
C ARG A 296 -4.85 -23.69 15.62
N THR A 297 -4.08 -22.98 14.79
CA THR A 297 -4.59 -21.85 14.00
C THR A 297 -5.84 -22.25 13.22
N ASN A 298 -5.79 -23.32 12.44
CA ASN A 298 -6.93 -23.79 11.64
C ASN A 298 -8.13 -24.30 12.46
N GLU A 299 -8.01 -24.45 13.78
CA GLU A 299 -9.12 -24.87 14.66
C GLU A 299 -9.80 -23.67 15.33
N ILE A 300 -9.16 -22.50 15.37
CA ILE A 300 -9.70 -21.28 15.99
C ILE A 300 -10.10 -20.23 14.96
N THR A 301 -9.79 -20.42 13.68
CA THR A 301 -10.13 -19.50 12.59
C THR A 301 -11.24 -20.02 11.69
N GLY A 302 -11.88 -19.13 10.94
CA GLY A 302 -12.92 -19.48 9.97
C GLY A 302 -14.10 -20.24 10.59
N SER A 303 -14.77 -21.04 9.77
CA SER A 303 -15.94 -21.82 10.20
C SER A 303 -15.61 -22.91 11.23
N ASP A 304 -14.38 -23.43 11.23
CA ASP A 304 -13.89 -24.46 12.16
C ASP A 304 -13.91 -23.97 13.62
N ALA A 305 -13.85 -22.66 13.87
CA ALA A 305 -13.88 -22.08 15.22
C ALA A 305 -15.14 -22.49 16.00
N THR A 306 -16.29 -22.60 15.35
CA THR A 306 -17.58 -22.95 15.99
C THR A 306 -17.63 -24.38 16.53
N ASP A 307 -16.87 -25.30 15.92
CA ASP A 307 -16.81 -26.70 16.35
C ASP A 307 -15.79 -26.92 17.47
N ASN A 308 -14.83 -26.01 17.63
CA ASN A 308 -13.68 -26.18 18.52
C ASN A 308 -13.70 -25.24 19.75
N LEU A 309 -14.38 -24.09 19.65
CA LEU A 309 -14.53 -23.12 20.74
C LEU A 309 -15.92 -23.23 21.37
N ASP A 310 -15.97 -23.28 22.70
CA ASP A 310 -17.18 -23.24 23.51
C ASP A 310 -17.38 -21.81 24.05
N ILE A 311 -17.33 -20.83 23.14
CA ILE A 311 -17.58 -19.41 23.40
C ILE A 311 -18.88 -18.97 22.72
N ASP A 312 -19.45 -17.86 23.16
CA ASP A 312 -20.76 -17.39 22.72
C ASP A 312 -20.65 -16.50 21.47
N PHE A 313 -20.70 -17.14 20.31
CA PHE A 313 -20.74 -16.50 18.99
C PHE A 313 -22.11 -15.87 18.64
N ASP A 314 -23.14 -16.07 19.47
CA ASP A 314 -24.45 -15.49 19.23
C ASP A 314 -24.59 -14.07 19.83
N ASN A 315 -23.69 -13.65 20.74
CA ASN A 315 -23.86 -12.41 21.53
C ASN A 315 -22.60 -11.59 21.81
N PHE A 316 -21.39 -12.15 21.61
CA PHE A 316 -20.16 -11.46 22.01
C PHE A 316 -19.02 -11.59 21.00
N TRP A 317 -18.99 -12.65 20.21
CA TRP A 317 -17.90 -12.96 19.30
C TRP A 317 -18.42 -13.06 17.87
N THR A 318 -17.68 -12.46 16.95
CA THR A 318 -17.93 -12.54 15.51
C THR A 318 -16.86 -13.42 14.87
N LEU A 319 -17.30 -14.36 14.03
CA LEU A 319 -16.41 -15.17 13.20
C LEU A 319 -15.78 -14.31 12.10
N THR A 320 -14.54 -14.61 11.80
CA THR A 320 -13.80 -14.06 10.66
C THR A 320 -13.10 -15.23 9.96
N ASP A 321 -12.52 -15.01 8.79
CA ASP A 321 -11.68 -16.02 8.12
C ASP A 321 -10.40 -16.28 8.93
N ASP A 322 -9.99 -15.27 9.71
CA ASP A 322 -8.93 -15.32 10.70
C ASP A 322 -9.51 -15.61 12.11
N TYR A 323 -8.96 -15.00 13.15
CA TYR A 323 -9.39 -15.21 14.53
C TYR A 323 -10.68 -14.45 14.84
N PRO A 324 -11.57 -15.02 15.68
CA PRO A 324 -12.77 -14.34 16.14
C PRO A 324 -12.45 -12.99 16.77
N VAL A 325 -13.24 -11.98 16.42
CA VAL A 325 -13.20 -10.65 17.03
C VAL A 325 -14.40 -10.47 17.95
N LEU A 326 -14.38 -9.47 18.82
CA LEU A 326 -15.56 -9.16 19.62
C LEU A 326 -16.59 -8.48 18.73
N GLU A 327 -17.87 -8.82 18.91
CA GLU A 327 -18.95 -8.36 18.03
C GLU A 327 -19.03 -6.83 17.94
N TRP A 328 -18.83 -6.15 19.07
CA TRP A 328 -18.87 -4.69 19.15
C TRP A 328 -17.70 -4.00 18.41
N GLN A 329 -16.63 -4.72 18.08
CA GLN A 329 -15.50 -4.16 17.35
C GLN A 329 -15.86 -3.91 15.89
N VAL A 330 -16.77 -4.69 15.31
CA VAL A 330 -17.16 -4.53 13.90
C VAL A 330 -17.96 -3.23 13.72
N GLN A 331 -17.34 -2.24 13.08
CA GLN A 331 -17.96 -0.94 12.81
C GLN A 331 -18.64 -0.89 11.44
N ASP A 332 -18.04 -1.54 10.44
CA ASP A 332 -18.51 -1.51 9.06
C ASP A 332 -18.19 -2.82 8.32
N LEU A 333 -18.90 -3.05 7.21
CA LEU A 333 -18.71 -4.18 6.32
C LEU A 333 -18.71 -3.68 4.88
N SER A 334 -17.75 -4.13 4.09
CA SER A 334 -17.72 -3.92 2.64
C SER A 334 -17.61 -5.23 1.89
N ILE A 335 -18.18 -5.27 0.69
CA ILE A 335 -18.14 -6.44 -0.20
C ILE A 335 -17.54 -6.04 -1.57
N ALA A 336 -16.66 -6.88 -2.09
CA ALA A 336 -16.10 -6.75 -3.42
C ALA A 336 -16.18 -8.08 -4.17
N LEU A 337 -16.52 -8.03 -5.46
CA LEU A 337 -16.46 -9.18 -6.36
C LEU A 337 -15.16 -9.11 -7.15
N ASP A 338 -14.52 -10.26 -7.37
CA ASP A 338 -13.36 -10.32 -8.26
C ASP A 338 -13.77 -9.91 -9.68
N ASP A 339 -14.93 -10.41 -10.14
CA ASP A 339 -15.57 -10.03 -11.41
C ASP A 339 -17.01 -9.60 -11.17
N SER A 340 -17.38 -8.43 -11.70
CA SER A 340 -18.76 -7.94 -11.68
C SER A 340 -19.64 -8.52 -12.80
N THR A 341 -19.02 -9.22 -13.78
CA THR A 341 -19.70 -9.89 -14.89
C THR A 341 -19.07 -11.26 -15.12
N VAL A 342 -19.88 -12.31 -15.18
CA VAL A 342 -19.42 -13.70 -15.36
C VAL A 342 -20.30 -14.48 -16.33
N GLY A 343 -19.72 -15.40 -17.10
CA GLY A 343 -20.49 -16.33 -17.92
C GLY A 343 -21.24 -17.39 -17.10
N GLU A 344 -22.43 -17.82 -17.55
CA GLU A 344 -23.16 -18.93 -16.93
C GLU A 344 -22.29 -20.20 -16.83
N GLY A 345 -22.24 -20.79 -15.63
CA GLY A 345 -21.44 -21.97 -15.31
C GLY A 345 -20.00 -21.68 -14.91
N GLN A 346 -19.59 -20.40 -14.85
CA GLN A 346 -18.30 -19.98 -14.30
C GLN A 346 -18.40 -19.64 -12.81
N GLN A 347 -17.24 -19.44 -12.19
CA GLN A 347 -17.09 -19.03 -10.80
C GLN A 347 -16.39 -17.67 -10.73
N THR A 348 -16.70 -16.88 -9.70
CA THR A 348 -15.92 -15.70 -9.31
C THR A 348 -15.82 -15.64 -7.78
N GLY A 349 -14.84 -14.90 -7.25
CA GLY A 349 -14.67 -14.71 -5.82
C GLY A 349 -15.51 -13.54 -5.29
N VAL A 350 -15.86 -13.62 -4.01
CA VAL A 350 -16.38 -12.50 -3.23
C VAL A 350 -15.53 -12.30 -1.99
N THR A 351 -15.04 -11.08 -1.81
CA THR A 351 -14.28 -10.66 -0.64
C THR A 351 -15.19 -9.83 0.27
N VAL A 352 -15.38 -10.28 1.51
CA VAL A 352 -16.06 -9.53 2.57
C VAL A 352 -15.01 -9.01 3.54
N THR A 353 -14.91 -7.70 3.69
CA THR A 353 -13.96 -7.04 4.60
C THR A 353 -14.71 -6.32 5.71
N LEU A 354 -14.33 -6.62 6.96
CA LEU A 354 -14.82 -5.95 8.15
C LEU A 354 -13.83 -4.87 8.58
N THR A 355 -14.32 -3.69 8.91
CA THR A 355 -13.54 -2.64 9.58
C THR A 355 -13.81 -2.69 11.08
N LEU A 356 -12.74 -2.78 11.88
CA LEU A 356 -12.81 -2.87 13.33
C LEU A 356 -12.75 -1.48 13.99
N ASP A 357 -12.97 -1.44 15.30
CA ASP A 357 -13.04 -0.21 16.10
C ASP A 357 -11.71 0.52 16.19
N ASP A 358 -10.59 -0.21 16.04
CA ASP A 358 -9.23 0.34 15.97
C ASP A 358 -8.79 0.71 14.54
N GLY A 359 -9.71 0.69 13.58
CA GLY A 359 -9.45 0.99 12.17
C GLY A 359 -8.75 -0.13 11.40
N SER A 360 -8.36 -1.24 12.05
CA SER A 360 -7.84 -2.41 11.34
C SER A 360 -8.92 -3.14 10.54
N THR A 361 -8.50 -4.03 9.64
CA THR A 361 -9.43 -4.81 8.80
C THR A 361 -9.14 -6.30 8.88
N VAL A 362 -10.20 -7.10 8.76
CA VAL A 362 -10.17 -8.57 8.71
C VAL A 362 -11.16 -9.06 7.66
N THR A 363 -10.93 -10.24 7.09
CA THR A 363 -11.88 -10.83 6.12
C THR A 363 -12.86 -11.77 6.79
N ALA A 364 -14.05 -11.90 6.21
CA ALA A 364 -15.10 -12.80 6.66
C ALA A 364 -15.80 -13.50 5.47
N SER A 365 -15.08 -13.66 4.36
CA SER A 365 -15.62 -14.21 3.11
C SER A 365 -16.11 -15.64 3.28
N GLU A 366 -15.43 -16.44 4.10
CA GLU A 366 -15.77 -17.85 4.35
C GLU A 366 -16.98 -18.03 5.27
N VAL A 367 -17.22 -17.06 6.16
CA VAL A 367 -18.15 -17.18 7.29
C VAL A 367 -19.39 -16.27 7.18
N ALA A 368 -19.39 -15.32 6.25
CA ALA A 368 -20.51 -14.41 6.04
C ALA A 368 -21.80 -15.15 5.65
N ASP A 369 -22.94 -14.61 6.09
CA ASP A 369 -24.25 -15.05 5.62
C ASP A 369 -24.59 -14.33 4.31
N TYR A 370 -24.72 -15.08 3.22
CA TYR A 370 -24.99 -14.54 1.88
C TYR A 370 -26.44 -14.74 1.45
N ASP A 371 -27.06 -13.67 0.95
CA ASP A 371 -28.32 -13.72 0.19
C ASP A 371 -28.07 -13.26 -1.26
N ALA A 372 -28.33 -14.13 -2.23
CA ALA A 372 -27.95 -13.90 -3.64
C ALA A 372 -29.07 -14.18 -4.65
N GLY A 373 -30.34 -14.21 -4.21
CA GLY A 373 -31.51 -14.17 -5.09
C GLY A 373 -31.76 -15.42 -5.97
N GLY A 374 -30.94 -16.46 -5.87
CA GLY A 374 -31.09 -17.76 -6.55
C GLY A 374 -30.62 -17.80 -8.01
N ILE A 375 -29.98 -16.74 -8.49
CA ILE A 375 -29.26 -16.69 -9.78
C ILE A 375 -27.87 -17.31 -9.61
N VAL A 376 -27.26 -17.07 -8.45
CA VAL A 376 -25.99 -17.66 -8.04
C VAL A 376 -26.15 -18.36 -6.69
N ASP A 377 -25.25 -19.29 -6.41
CA ASP A 377 -25.03 -19.83 -5.06
C ASP A 377 -23.70 -19.27 -4.56
N VAL A 378 -23.63 -18.89 -3.28
CA VAL A 378 -22.38 -18.43 -2.66
C VAL A 378 -22.04 -19.39 -1.52
N ASP A 379 -20.85 -19.97 -1.56
CA ASP A 379 -20.33 -20.87 -0.53
C ASP A 379 -18.89 -20.49 -0.21
N ALA A 380 -18.64 -20.16 1.06
CA ALA A 380 -17.32 -19.77 1.58
C ALA A 380 -16.54 -18.78 0.69
N GLY A 381 -17.19 -17.71 0.23
CA GLY A 381 -16.54 -16.68 -0.59
C GLY A 381 -16.43 -17.02 -2.09
N VAL A 382 -16.95 -18.15 -2.53
CA VAL A 382 -17.00 -18.54 -3.96
C VAL A 382 -18.42 -18.40 -4.48
N VAL A 383 -18.57 -17.70 -5.60
CA VAL A 383 -19.86 -17.47 -6.28
C VAL A 383 -19.97 -18.38 -7.49
N ASP A 384 -20.95 -19.28 -7.49
CA ASP A 384 -21.30 -20.16 -8.61
C ASP A 384 -22.41 -19.54 -9.47
N ALA A 385 -22.09 -19.18 -10.72
CA ALA A 385 -23.03 -18.53 -11.64
C ALA A 385 -23.99 -19.52 -12.33
N ASN A 386 -25.13 -19.80 -11.71
CA ASN A 386 -26.03 -20.88 -12.16
C ASN A 386 -27.02 -20.51 -13.27
N GLN A 387 -27.37 -19.24 -13.41
CA GLN A 387 -28.39 -18.78 -14.35
C GLN A 387 -28.08 -17.37 -14.84
N GLN A 388 -28.34 -17.10 -16.11
CA GLN A 388 -28.25 -15.74 -16.67
C GLN A 388 -29.21 -14.74 -16.00
N GLY A 389 -28.72 -13.53 -15.79
CA GLY A 389 -29.44 -12.40 -15.23
C GLY A 389 -28.59 -11.60 -14.24
N THR A 390 -29.12 -10.47 -13.80
CA THR A 390 -28.50 -9.63 -12.78
C THR A 390 -29.02 -10.01 -11.39
N THR A 391 -28.13 -10.13 -10.42
CA THR A 391 -28.46 -10.36 -9.01
C THR A 391 -27.65 -9.45 -8.10
N GLU A 392 -28.18 -9.20 -6.91
CA GLU A 392 -27.49 -8.49 -5.84
C GLU A 392 -27.06 -9.53 -4.80
N ILE A 393 -25.76 -9.61 -4.53
CA ILE A 393 -25.18 -10.47 -3.50
C ILE A 393 -25.04 -9.62 -2.24
N THR A 394 -25.82 -9.90 -1.21
CA THR A 394 -25.74 -9.24 0.08
C THR A 394 -24.99 -10.15 1.06
N ALA A 395 -23.92 -9.65 1.66
CA ALA A 395 -23.23 -10.31 2.77
C ALA A 395 -23.65 -9.67 4.10
N THR A 396 -23.85 -10.48 5.14
CA THR A 396 -24.15 -10.00 6.49
C THR A 396 -23.21 -10.64 7.53
N VAL A 397 -22.61 -9.81 8.38
CA VAL A 397 -21.79 -10.22 9.53
C VAL A 397 -22.00 -9.23 10.68
N ALA A 398 -22.20 -9.71 11.91
CA ALA A 398 -22.35 -8.87 13.11
C ALA A 398 -23.38 -7.73 12.98
N ASP A 399 -24.56 -8.03 12.41
CA ASP A 399 -25.61 -7.06 12.07
C ASP A 399 -25.24 -5.97 11.04
N GLN A 400 -24.02 -5.99 10.51
CA GLN A 400 -23.61 -5.17 9.36
C GLN A 400 -23.88 -5.91 8.06
N SER A 401 -24.25 -5.18 7.01
CA SER A 401 -24.51 -5.75 5.69
C SER A 401 -24.16 -4.78 4.58
N ASP A 402 -23.62 -5.30 3.50
CA ASP A 402 -23.36 -4.58 2.26
C ASP A 402 -23.65 -5.50 1.07
N SER A 403 -23.77 -4.91 -0.12
CA SER A 403 -24.21 -5.62 -1.31
C SER A 403 -23.45 -5.21 -2.57
N ALA A 404 -23.13 -6.20 -3.41
CA ALA A 404 -22.55 -6.00 -4.73
C ALA A 404 -23.47 -6.57 -5.83
N GLU A 405 -23.55 -5.89 -6.96
CA GLU A 405 -24.29 -6.36 -8.13
C GLU A 405 -23.39 -7.26 -8.99
N LEU A 406 -23.93 -8.42 -9.40
CA LEU A 406 -23.30 -9.36 -10.32
C LEU A 406 -24.20 -9.57 -11.54
N GLU A 407 -23.63 -9.43 -12.73
CA GLU A 407 -24.29 -9.80 -13.98
C GLU A 407 -23.82 -11.17 -14.48
N VAL A 408 -24.74 -12.12 -14.57
CA VAL A 408 -24.47 -13.42 -15.21
C VAL A 408 -24.94 -13.36 -16.66
N VAL A 409 -24.01 -13.47 -17.60
CA VAL A 409 -24.26 -13.41 -19.05
C VAL A 409 -24.15 -14.79 -19.69
N GLU A 410 -24.28 -14.85 -21.02
CA GLU A 410 -24.12 -16.09 -21.76
C GLU A 410 -22.75 -16.74 -21.50
N PRO A 411 -22.61 -18.08 -21.62
CA PRO A 411 -21.33 -18.75 -21.36
C PRO A 411 -20.23 -18.28 -22.33
N PRO A 412 -18.95 -18.43 -21.96
CA PRO A 412 -17.85 -18.10 -22.86
C PRO A 412 -17.86 -18.97 -24.13
N ASN A 413 -17.51 -18.36 -25.26
CA ASN A 413 -17.32 -19.03 -26.54
C ASN A 413 -15.96 -18.61 -27.11
N ILE A 414 -14.90 -19.09 -26.46
CA ILE A 414 -13.52 -18.83 -26.85
C ILE A 414 -13.13 -19.85 -27.92
N GLU A 415 -12.91 -19.39 -29.15
CA GLU A 415 -12.51 -20.21 -30.29
C GLU A 415 -11.14 -19.76 -30.83
N LEU A 416 -10.36 -20.71 -31.35
CA LEU A 416 -9.12 -20.42 -32.06
C LEU A 416 -9.44 -19.91 -33.47
N GLU A 417 -9.06 -18.67 -33.76
CA GLU A 417 -9.31 -18.02 -35.06
C GLU A 417 -8.13 -18.21 -36.00
N GLU A 418 -6.91 -17.90 -35.54
CA GLU A 418 -5.68 -18.01 -36.31
C GLU A 418 -4.59 -18.69 -35.49
N SER A 419 -3.67 -19.36 -36.18
CA SER A 419 -2.50 -19.96 -35.55
C SER A 419 -1.36 -19.98 -36.55
N ASP A 420 -0.17 -19.62 -36.09
CA ASP A 420 1.03 -19.51 -36.91
C ASP A 420 2.25 -20.10 -36.19
N LEU A 421 3.23 -20.47 -36.99
CA LEU A 421 4.50 -21.02 -36.53
C LEU A 421 5.63 -20.24 -37.18
N ASP A 422 6.53 -19.73 -36.36
CA ASP A 422 7.57 -18.80 -36.80
C ASP A 422 8.66 -19.44 -37.70
N ALA A 423 8.79 -20.77 -37.71
CA ALA A 423 9.69 -21.48 -38.61
C ALA A 423 9.30 -22.94 -38.93
N ASP A 424 9.78 -23.42 -40.07
CA ASP A 424 9.66 -24.82 -40.50
C ASP A 424 10.76 -25.73 -39.90
N ALA A 425 11.83 -25.13 -39.38
CA ALA A 425 12.96 -25.86 -38.81
C ALA A 425 13.64 -25.06 -37.68
N VAL A 426 14.32 -25.77 -36.78
CA VAL A 426 15.05 -25.16 -35.66
C VAL A 426 16.37 -25.88 -35.41
N VAL A 427 17.42 -25.12 -35.12
CA VAL A 427 18.72 -25.67 -34.71
C VAL A 427 18.57 -26.37 -33.36
N GLU A 428 19.23 -27.52 -33.18
CA GLU A 428 19.18 -28.30 -31.94
C GLU A 428 19.46 -27.44 -30.69
N GLY A 429 18.44 -27.24 -29.85
CA GLY A 429 18.53 -26.48 -28.60
C GLY A 429 17.99 -25.05 -28.66
N SER A 430 17.63 -24.54 -29.83
CA SER A 430 17.01 -23.22 -30.00
C SER A 430 15.49 -23.28 -29.76
N PRO A 431 14.90 -22.28 -29.06
CA PRO A 431 13.44 -22.19 -28.89
C PRO A 431 12.78 -21.68 -30.17
N LEU A 432 11.51 -22.00 -30.35
CA LEU A 432 10.62 -21.45 -31.38
C LEU A 432 9.30 -21.02 -30.75
N THR A 433 8.56 -20.17 -31.46
CA THR A 433 7.28 -19.61 -31.00
C THR A 433 6.14 -20.12 -31.88
N ALA A 434 5.15 -20.73 -31.24
CA ALA A 434 3.85 -20.96 -31.86
C ALA A 434 2.86 -19.90 -31.36
N THR A 435 2.28 -19.11 -32.24
CA THR A 435 1.30 -18.07 -31.90
C THR A 435 -0.11 -18.55 -32.21
N ALA A 436 -1.05 -18.31 -31.31
CA ALA A 436 -2.45 -18.67 -31.44
C ALA A 436 -3.36 -17.50 -31.05
N THR A 437 -4.23 -17.08 -31.97
CA THR A 437 -5.20 -16.01 -31.77
C THR A 437 -6.54 -16.60 -31.34
N TYR A 438 -7.03 -16.20 -30.17
CA TYR A 438 -8.32 -16.62 -29.63
C TYR A 438 -9.30 -15.45 -29.63
N GLU A 439 -10.52 -15.67 -30.13
CA GLU A 439 -11.64 -14.73 -30.08
C GLU A 439 -12.75 -15.28 -29.16
N ASN A 440 -13.38 -14.40 -28.37
CA ASN A 440 -14.50 -14.74 -27.51
C ASN A 440 -15.82 -14.11 -28.01
N ASP A 441 -16.62 -14.92 -28.69
CA ASP A 441 -17.94 -14.56 -29.21
C ASP A 441 -19.08 -14.75 -28.17
N GLY A 442 -18.73 -15.10 -26.93
CA GLY A 442 -19.66 -15.36 -25.82
C GLY A 442 -19.50 -14.36 -24.67
N GLY A 443 -19.90 -14.76 -23.46
CA GLY A 443 -19.62 -13.98 -22.25
C GLY A 443 -18.17 -14.12 -21.79
N PRO A 444 -17.73 -13.34 -20.78
CA PRO A 444 -16.38 -13.43 -20.26
C PRO A 444 -16.11 -14.83 -19.67
N GLY A 445 -14.88 -15.30 -19.82
CA GLY A 445 -14.45 -16.58 -19.26
C GLY A 445 -13.03 -16.94 -19.64
N SER A 446 -12.66 -18.20 -19.36
CA SER A 446 -11.32 -18.70 -19.63
C SER A 446 -11.33 -20.03 -20.40
N HIS A 447 -10.23 -20.27 -21.12
CA HIS A 447 -9.96 -21.48 -21.89
C HIS A 447 -8.50 -21.89 -21.68
N THR A 448 -8.23 -23.19 -21.56
CA THR A 448 -6.85 -23.71 -21.47
C THR A 448 -6.43 -24.22 -22.84
N ALA A 449 -5.55 -23.46 -23.50
CA ALA A 449 -4.94 -23.79 -24.77
C ALA A 449 -3.76 -24.76 -24.58
N GLU A 450 -3.68 -25.79 -25.42
CA GLU A 450 -2.65 -26.82 -25.38
C GLU A 450 -1.78 -26.82 -26.65
N LEU A 451 -0.48 -26.56 -26.52
CA LEU A 451 0.49 -26.80 -27.59
C LEU A 451 0.92 -28.27 -27.55
N THR A 452 0.90 -28.92 -28.71
CA THR A 452 1.26 -30.33 -28.85
C THR A 452 2.28 -30.54 -29.96
N ALA A 453 3.22 -31.46 -29.73
CA ALA A 453 4.19 -31.92 -30.71
C ALA A 453 4.06 -33.45 -30.88
N ASN A 454 3.80 -33.92 -32.10
CA ASN A 454 3.48 -35.32 -32.41
C ASN A 454 2.32 -35.89 -31.56
N GLY A 455 1.39 -35.02 -31.12
CA GLY A 455 0.23 -35.36 -30.28
C GLY A 455 0.53 -35.53 -28.78
N GLU A 456 1.71 -35.14 -28.30
CA GLU A 456 2.05 -35.01 -26.88
C GLU A 456 2.00 -33.53 -26.48
N VAL A 457 1.39 -33.20 -25.33
CA VAL A 457 1.32 -31.83 -24.82
C VAL A 457 2.72 -31.39 -24.37
N VAL A 458 3.22 -30.33 -24.99
CA VAL A 458 4.55 -29.75 -24.70
C VAL A 458 4.45 -28.45 -23.90
N ASP A 459 3.32 -27.74 -24.01
CA ASP A 459 3.02 -26.56 -23.19
C ASP A 459 1.50 -26.33 -23.06
N THR A 460 1.08 -25.62 -22.01
CA THR A 460 -0.32 -25.26 -21.75
C THR A 460 -0.43 -23.85 -21.19
N GLN A 461 -1.33 -23.04 -21.73
CA GLN A 461 -1.59 -21.68 -21.24
C GLN A 461 -3.09 -21.45 -21.03
N THR A 462 -3.45 -20.67 -20.01
CA THR A 462 -4.85 -20.30 -19.76
C THR A 462 -5.09 -18.90 -20.28
N VAL A 463 -6.03 -18.79 -21.21
CA VAL A 463 -6.46 -17.56 -21.87
C VAL A 463 -7.74 -17.11 -21.19
N SER A 464 -7.78 -15.89 -20.66
CA SER A 464 -9.01 -15.29 -20.12
C SER A 464 -9.39 -14.09 -20.98
N LEU A 465 -10.62 -14.09 -21.49
CA LEU A 465 -11.10 -13.08 -22.42
C LEU A 465 -12.44 -12.53 -21.94
N GLU A 466 -12.57 -11.21 -22.04
CA GLU A 466 -13.84 -10.53 -21.92
C GLU A 466 -14.77 -10.88 -23.10
N ALA A 467 -16.04 -10.51 -23.01
CA ALA A 467 -16.96 -10.64 -24.14
C ALA A 467 -16.51 -9.77 -25.33
N ASP A 468 -16.64 -10.29 -26.55
CA ASP A 468 -16.25 -9.62 -27.80
C ASP A 468 -14.76 -9.22 -27.86
N ALA A 469 -13.88 -9.93 -27.15
CA ALA A 469 -12.43 -9.68 -27.11
C ALA A 469 -11.63 -10.75 -27.85
N GLU A 470 -10.45 -10.37 -28.33
CA GLU A 470 -9.49 -11.22 -29.02
C GLU A 470 -8.09 -11.03 -28.41
N THR A 471 -7.28 -12.09 -28.34
CA THR A 471 -5.88 -12.01 -27.91
C THR A 471 -5.02 -13.06 -28.59
N ASP A 472 -3.75 -12.72 -28.79
CA ASP A 472 -2.70 -13.65 -29.18
C ASP A 472 -2.09 -14.33 -27.94
N VAL A 473 -1.68 -15.59 -28.12
CA VAL A 473 -1.00 -16.41 -27.11
C VAL A 473 0.23 -17.04 -27.75
N ASP A 474 1.40 -16.69 -27.24
CA ASP A 474 2.68 -17.17 -27.72
C ASP A 474 3.18 -18.33 -26.85
N PHE A 475 3.39 -19.49 -27.45
CA PHE A 475 3.97 -20.66 -26.81
C PHE A 475 5.45 -20.77 -27.19
N GLU A 476 6.33 -20.52 -26.22
CA GLU A 476 7.77 -20.75 -26.38
C GLU A 476 8.10 -22.22 -26.14
N TRP A 477 8.59 -22.91 -27.16
CA TRP A 477 8.90 -24.33 -27.10
C TRP A 477 10.27 -24.64 -27.69
N THR A 478 11.09 -25.41 -26.96
CA THR A 478 12.38 -25.93 -27.45
C THR A 478 12.25 -27.43 -27.77
N PRO A 479 12.30 -27.83 -29.04
CA PRO A 479 12.25 -29.25 -29.40
C PRO A 479 13.44 -30.03 -28.84
N ASP A 480 13.18 -31.13 -28.12
CA ASP A 480 14.19 -31.92 -27.40
C ASP A 480 14.72 -33.14 -28.19
N GLY A 481 14.36 -33.22 -29.47
CA GLY A 481 14.68 -34.35 -30.35
C GLY A 481 16.10 -34.25 -30.90
N PRO A 482 16.76 -35.37 -31.23
CA PRO A 482 18.03 -35.31 -31.95
C PRO A 482 17.84 -34.75 -33.36
N VAL A 483 18.91 -34.19 -33.94
CA VAL A 483 18.96 -33.76 -35.35
C VAL A 483 18.34 -34.79 -36.30
N GLY A 484 17.47 -34.30 -37.19
CA GLY A 484 16.69 -35.07 -38.15
C GLY A 484 15.35 -35.58 -37.61
N THR A 485 14.95 -35.16 -36.41
CA THR A 485 13.59 -35.38 -35.88
C THR A 485 12.65 -34.36 -36.50
N GLU A 486 11.45 -34.81 -36.88
CA GLU A 486 10.34 -33.93 -37.32
C GLU A 486 9.21 -34.02 -36.29
N TYR A 487 8.62 -32.87 -35.97
CA TYR A 487 7.50 -32.73 -35.06
C TYR A 487 6.30 -32.16 -35.78
N ASP A 488 5.18 -32.90 -35.82
CA ASP A 488 3.90 -32.33 -36.24
C ASP A 488 3.35 -31.48 -35.08
N VAL A 489 3.27 -30.16 -35.28
CA VAL A 489 2.88 -29.19 -34.25
C VAL A 489 1.42 -28.82 -34.39
N SER A 490 0.69 -28.82 -33.28
CA SER A 490 -0.69 -28.34 -33.24
C SER A 490 -1.03 -27.59 -31.96
N VAL A 491 -1.85 -26.56 -32.05
CA VAL A 491 -2.47 -25.86 -30.91
C VAL A 491 -3.95 -26.19 -30.87
N ASP A 492 -4.46 -26.71 -29.75
CA ASP A 492 -5.85 -27.18 -29.61
C ASP A 492 -6.32 -28.15 -30.72
N GLY A 493 -5.36 -28.86 -31.32
CA GLY A 493 -5.59 -29.79 -32.43
C GLY A 493 -5.70 -29.15 -33.81
N ALA A 494 -5.55 -27.83 -33.94
CA ALA A 494 -5.32 -27.16 -35.23
C ALA A 494 -3.87 -27.37 -35.68
N ASP A 495 -3.69 -27.80 -36.92
CA ASP A 495 -2.40 -28.18 -37.50
C ASP A 495 -1.61 -26.93 -37.90
N LEU A 496 -0.46 -26.69 -37.26
CA LEU A 496 0.45 -25.57 -37.54
C LEU A 496 1.53 -25.94 -38.58
N GLY A 497 1.69 -27.23 -38.87
CA GLY A 497 2.72 -27.74 -39.76
C GLY A 497 3.73 -28.63 -39.03
N SER A 498 4.89 -28.83 -39.64
CA SER A 498 5.92 -29.71 -39.10
C SER A 498 7.21 -28.92 -38.88
N VAL A 499 7.87 -29.12 -37.73
CA VAL A 499 9.18 -28.54 -37.42
C VAL A 499 10.27 -29.60 -37.49
N ALA A 500 11.30 -29.36 -38.28
CA ALA A 500 12.49 -30.21 -38.33
C ALA A 500 13.60 -29.71 -37.37
N VAL A 501 14.21 -30.62 -36.60
CA VAL A 501 15.44 -30.31 -35.85
C VAL A 501 16.64 -30.45 -36.78
N VAL A 502 17.34 -29.35 -37.05
CA VAL A 502 18.50 -29.31 -37.95
C VAL A 502 19.82 -29.25 -37.20
N GLU A 503 20.92 -29.54 -37.90
CA GLU A 503 22.25 -29.53 -37.28
C GLU A 503 22.78 -28.11 -37.07
N PRO A 504 23.57 -27.87 -36.01
CA PRO A 504 24.37 -26.66 -35.87
C PRO A 504 25.22 -26.37 -37.10
N GLY A 505 25.31 -25.11 -37.49
CA GLY A 505 25.93 -24.58 -38.70
C GLY A 505 24.98 -24.52 -39.91
N THR A 506 23.67 -24.69 -39.69
CA THR A 506 22.65 -24.45 -40.74
C THR A 506 22.48 -22.95 -40.98
N ILE A 507 22.49 -22.16 -39.90
CA ILE A 507 22.62 -20.71 -39.94
C ILE A 507 24.08 -20.36 -39.76
N SER A 508 24.54 -19.34 -40.48
CA SER A 508 25.91 -18.83 -40.36
C SER A 508 25.95 -17.31 -40.50
N LEU A 509 26.96 -16.71 -39.89
CA LEU A 509 27.17 -15.26 -39.93
C LEU A 509 27.77 -14.84 -41.28
N ALA A 510 27.08 -13.95 -41.99
CA ALA A 510 27.53 -13.39 -43.27
C ALA A 510 28.35 -12.11 -43.09
N ASP A 511 27.77 -11.12 -42.39
CA ASP A 511 28.37 -9.83 -42.12
C ASP A 511 27.77 -9.20 -40.86
N ILE A 512 28.51 -8.27 -40.27
CA ILE A 512 28.02 -7.42 -39.17
C ILE A 512 28.29 -5.97 -39.52
N SER A 513 27.26 -5.14 -39.47
CA SER A 513 27.34 -3.72 -39.79
C SER A 513 26.95 -2.89 -38.57
N VAL A 514 27.94 -2.26 -37.95
CA VAL A 514 27.80 -1.34 -36.80
C VAL A 514 28.06 0.10 -37.23
N PRO A 515 27.47 1.11 -36.57
CA PRO A 515 27.84 2.50 -36.77
C PRO A 515 29.34 2.73 -36.53
N GLU A 516 29.99 3.59 -37.33
CA GLU A 516 31.43 3.88 -37.15
C GLU A 516 31.71 4.62 -35.82
N GLU A 517 30.77 5.49 -35.40
CA GLU A 517 30.81 6.28 -34.17
C GLU A 517 29.46 6.16 -33.44
N VAL A 518 29.48 6.07 -32.10
CA VAL A 518 28.30 5.95 -31.23
C VAL A 518 28.43 6.88 -30.03
N GLY A 519 27.33 7.49 -29.60
CA GLY A 519 27.28 8.35 -28.43
C GLY A 519 27.34 7.55 -27.13
N SER A 520 28.07 8.05 -26.14
CA SER A 520 28.05 7.46 -24.79
C SER A 520 26.69 7.69 -24.13
N GLY A 521 26.03 6.62 -23.69
CA GLY A 521 24.69 6.64 -23.09
C GLY A 521 23.55 6.77 -24.10
N GLU A 522 23.83 6.71 -25.40
CA GLU A 522 22.81 6.85 -26.45
C GLU A 522 22.44 5.49 -27.05
N PRO A 523 21.15 5.24 -27.34
CA PRO A 523 20.72 4.04 -28.04
C PRO A 523 21.11 4.10 -29.52
N TYR A 524 21.57 2.97 -30.08
CA TYR A 524 21.89 2.80 -31.48
C TYR A 524 21.56 1.39 -31.96
N GLU A 525 21.34 1.25 -33.27
CA GLU A 525 21.07 -0.05 -33.90
C GLU A 525 22.29 -0.53 -34.69
N PHE A 526 22.48 -1.84 -34.72
CA PHE A 526 23.38 -2.49 -35.68
C PHE A 526 22.70 -3.70 -36.30
N THR A 527 23.23 -4.17 -37.42
CA THR A 527 22.64 -5.27 -38.18
C THR A 527 23.61 -6.44 -38.30
N VAL A 528 23.06 -7.65 -38.29
CA VAL A 528 23.78 -8.88 -38.60
C VAL A 528 23.08 -9.57 -39.76
N ASP A 529 23.85 -9.81 -40.82
CA ASP A 529 23.41 -10.61 -41.96
C ASP A 529 23.66 -12.08 -41.65
N LEU A 530 22.61 -12.89 -41.74
CA LEU A 530 22.63 -14.33 -41.51
C LEU A 530 22.36 -15.05 -42.84
N GLU A 531 23.20 -16.03 -43.17
CA GLU A 531 22.95 -16.95 -44.28
C GLU A 531 22.28 -18.22 -43.77
N ASN A 532 21.21 -18.65 -44.43
CA ASN A 532 20.57 -19.93 -44.19
C ASN A 532 20.95 -20.92 -45.30
N ALA A 533 21.50 -22.07 -44.93
CA ALA A 533 21.86 -23.13 -45.87
C ALA A 533 20.68 -24.07 -46.24
N ALA A 534 19.55 -23.96 -45.54
CA ALA A 534 18.33 -24.71 -45.79
C ALA A 534 17.42 -24.03 -46.83
N ASP A 535 16.51 -24.81 -47.43
CA ASP A 535 15.52 -24.32 -48.39
C ASP A 535 14.21 -23.87 -47.70
N GLU A 536 14.21 -23.75 -46.36
CA GLU A 536 13.08 -23.43 -45.48
C GLU A 536 13.51 -22.45 -44.38
N THR A 537 12.57 -21.80 -43.69
CA THR A 537 12.89 -20.85 -42.62
C THR A 537 13.38 -21.61 -41.39
N VAL A 538 14.53 -21.23 -40.85
CA VAL A 538 15.19 -21.91 -39.73
C VAL A 538 15.39 -20.92 -38.59
N ILE A 539 15.03 -21.32 -37.37
CA ILE A 539 15.37 -20.57 -36.16
C ILE A 539 16.70 -21.05 -35.57
N ASP A 540 17.52 -20.08 -35.20
CA ASP A 540 18.69 -20.31 -34.37
C ASP A 540 18.85 -19.23 -33.30
N THR A 541 19.56 -19.55 -32.23
CA THR A 541 19.85 -18.62 -31.13
C THR A 541 21.09 -17.81 -31.48
N VAL A 542 20.93 -16.51 -31.58
CA VAL A 542 22.02 -15.55 -31.76
C VAL A 542 22.46 -15.05 -30.39
N GLU A 543 23.74 -15.26 -30.06
CA GLU A 543 24.34 -14.72 -28.86
C GLU A 543 25.07 -13.41 -29.18
N TYR A 544 24.79 -12.36 -28.43
CA TYR A 544 25.42 -11.06 -28.59
C TYR A 544 26.15 -10.63 -27.32
N GLU A 545 27.43 -10.29 -27.45
CA GLU A 545 28.28 -9.81 -26.37
C GLU A 545 28.89 -8.43 -26.69
N LEU A 546 28.85 -7.54 -25.70
CA LEU A 546 29.55 -6.26 -25.73
C LEU A 546 30.72 -6.27 -24.75
N GLU A 547 31.90 -5.92 -25.24
CA GLU A 547 33.13 -5.85 -24.44
C GLU A 547 33.44 -7.12 -23.61
N SER A 548 33.01 -8.30 -24.09
CA SER A 548 33.11 -9.57 -23.35
C SER A 548 32.37 -9.57 -22.00
N GLN A 549 31.30 -8.78 -21.89
CA GLN A 549 30.33 -8.85 -20.80
C GLN A 549 29.25 -9.90 -21.11
N THR A 550 28.24 -10.05 -20.24
CA THR A 550 27.20 -11.09 -20.36
C THR A 550 26.52 -11.08 -21.72
N ALA A 551 26.47 -12.24 -22.36
CA ALA A 551 25.76 -12.44 -23.63
C ALA A 551 24.24 -12.29 -23.44
N ILE A 552 23.60 -11.58 -24.36
CA ILE A 552 22.15 -11.66 -24.58
C ILE A 552 21.91 -12.71 -25.67
N THR A 553 20.93 -13.58 -25.48
CA THR A 553 20.59 -14.65 -26.42
C THR A 553 19.20 -14.41 -26.99
N GLU A 554 19.08 -14.33 -28.31
CA GLU A 554 17.79 -14.10 -28.99
C GLU A 554 17.57 -15.14 -30.09
N PRO A 555 16.41 -15.83 -30.14
CA PRO A 555 16.07 -16.68 -31.27
C PRO A 555 15.73 -15.81 -32.49
N VAL A 556 16.32 -16.14 -33.63
CA VAL A 556 16.13 -15.41 -34.89
C VAL A 556 15.68 -16.38 -35.97
N ALA A 557 14.53 -16.11 -36.58
CA ALA A 557 14.07 -16.80 -37.77
C ALA A 557 14.83 -16.29 -39.01
N VAL A 558 15.43 -17.20 -39.76
CA VAL A 558 16.22 -16.87 -40.97
C VAL A 558 15.60 -17.56 -42.17
N ASP A 559 15.11 -16.77 -43.12
CA ASP A 559 14.54 -17.25 -44.39
C ASP A 559 15.60 -17.91 -45.29
N SER A 560 15.16 -18.73 -46.24
CA SER A 560 16.03 -19.49 -47.16
C SER A 560 16.95 -18.64 -48.05
N ASP A 561 16.67 -17.35 -48.25
CA ASP A 561 17.55 -16.41 -48.96
C ASP A 561 18.44 -15.56 -48.03
N GLY A 562 18.46 -15.92 -46.74
CA GLY A 562 19.13 -15.19 -45.67
C GLY A 562 18.21 -14.16 -45.02
N SER A 563 18.62 -13.66 -43.86
CA SER A 563 17.89 -12.60 -43.16
C SER A 563 18.85 -11.64 -42.50
N THR A 564 18.43 -10.39 -42.36
CA THR A 564 19.18 -9.36 -41.63
C THR A 564 18.45 -9.11 -40.32
N ALA A 565 19.05 -9.52 -39.21
CA ALA A 565 18.54 -9.17 -37.88
C ALA A 565 19.06 -7.78 -37.48
N THR A 566 18.18 -6.98 -36.87
CA THR A 566 18.52 -5.64 -36.35
C THR A 566 18.46 -5.70 -34.83
N LEU A 567 19.52 -5.26 -34.19
CA LEU A 567 19.71 -5.32 -32.74
C LEU A 567 19.93 -3.89 -32.21
N GLY A 568 19.11 -3.47 -31.24
CA GLY A 568 19.22 -2.16 -30.57
C GLY A 568 20.04 -2.24 -29.28
N TYR A 569 20.87 -1.23 -29.00
CA TYR A 569 21.72 -1.22 -27.81
C TYR A 569 22.11 0.19 -27.34
N GLU A 570 22.47 0.32 -26.07
CA GLU A 570 23.01 1.54 -25.45
C GLU A 570 24.38 1.26 -24.82
N THR A 571 25.36 2.15 -25.01
CA THR A 571 26.74 1.95 -24.51
C THR A 571 27.15 2.99 -23.47
N ASP A 572 27.43 2.56 -22.24
CA ASP A 572 27.93 3.41 -21.13
C ASP A 572 29.46 3.59 -21.11
N VAL A 573 30.12 3.33 -22.24
CA VAL A 573 31.59 3.35 -22.31
C VAL A 573 32.10 4.81 -22.34
N ASP A 574 33.22 5.08 -21.65
CA ASP A 574 33.84 6.41 -21.64
C ASP A 574 34.20 6.88 -23.07
N THR A 575 33.94 8.16 -23.37
CA THR A 575 34.32 8.80 -24.64
C THR A 575 35.80 8.60 -25.01
N GLY A 576 36.07 8.39 -26.30
CA GLY A 576 37.40 8.16 -26.86
C GLY A 576 37.91 6.72 -26.73
N LEU A 577 37.08 5.79 -26.26
CA LEU A 577 37.32 4.36 -26.28
C LEU A 577 36.67 3.70 -27.52
N THR A 578 36.90 2.41 -27.68
CA THR A 578 36.34 1.60 -28.77
C THR A 578 35.53 0.48 -28.15
N VAL A 579 34.26 0.37 -28.53
CA VAL A 579 33.39 -0.73 -28.13
C VAL A 579 33.50 -1.87 -29.15
N VAL A 580 33.57 -3.11 -28.68
CA VAL A 580 33.63 -4.32 -29.52
C VAL A 580 32.29 -5.02 -29.45
N HIS A 581 31.65 -5.15 -30.61
CA HIS A 581 30.43 -5.91 -30.86
C HIS A 581 30.82 -7.32 -31.27
N ALA A 582 30.52 -8.33 -30.48
CA ALA A 582 30.73 -9.72 -30.83
C ALA A 582 29.37 -10.42 -30.98
N VAL A 583 29.06 -10.88 -32.18
CA VAL A 583 27.87 -11.71 -32.45
C VAL A 583 28.34 -13.13 -32.70
N THR A 584 27.75 -14.08 -31.99
CA THR A 584 28.07 -15.50 -32.06
C THR A 584 26.84 -16.32 -32.45
N VAL A 585 27.02 -17.23 -33.41
CA VAL A 585 26.03 -18.24 -33.83
C VAL A 585 26.78 -19.55 -34.03
N ASP A 586 26.34 -20.64 -33.40
CA ASP A 586 26.91 -21.99 -33.57
C ASP A 586 28.45 -22.06 -33.49
N ASP A 587 29.05 -21.43 -32.46
CA ASP A 587 30.49 -21.30 -32.24
C ASP A 587 31.27 -20.42 -33.26
N GLU A 588 30.61 -19.81 -34.24
CA GLU A 588 31.19 -18.79 -35.13
C GLU A 588 30.94 -17.39 -34.58
N THR A 589 31.98 -16.57 -34.46
CA THR A 589 31.88 -15.18 -33.96
C THR A 589 32.35 -14.19 -35.01
N LEU A 590 31.54 -13.17 -35.30
CA LEU A 590 31.97 -11.97 -36.00
C LEU A 590 32.11 -10.80 -35.02
N GLU A 591 33.17 -10.02 -35.22
CA GLU A 591 33.43 -8.82 -34.42
C GLU A 591 33.43 -7.57 -35.28
N ALA A 592 32.77 -6.52 -34.81
CA ALA A 592 32.88 -5.18 -35.35
C ALA A 592 33.12 -4.17 -34.22
N THR A 593 33.56 -2.97 -34.57
CA THR A 593 33.95 -1.96 -33.58
C THR A 593 33.41 -0.59 -33.92
N SER A 594 32.88 0.10 -32.92
CA SER A 594 32.47 1.50 -33.00
C SER A 594 33.36 2.36 -32.10
N GLN A 595 33.66 3.59 -32.53
CA GLN A 595 34.32 4.57 -31.67
C GLN A 595 33.28 5.27 -30.80
N VAL A 596 33.54 5.38 -29.50
CA VAL A 596 32.63 6.08 -28.60
C VAL A 596 32.98 7.56 -28.59
N THR A 597 32.06 8.41 -29.01
CA THR A 597 32.23 9.86 -29.04
C THR A 597 31.28 10.53 -28.04
N GLU A 598 31.37 11.85 -27.93
CA GLU A 598 30.46 12.62 -27.07
C GLU A 598 29.01 12.43 -27.59
N PRO A 599 28.00 12.32 -26.70
CA PRO A 599 26.60 12.25 -27.11
C PRO A 599 26.20 13.49 -27.92
N PRO A 600 25.05 13.47 -28.63
CA PRO A 600 24.53 14.67 -29.27
C PRO A 600 24.34 15.79 -28.23
N LEU A 601 24.70 17.01 -28.59
CA LEU A 601 24.55 18.18 -27.72
C LEU A 601 23.98 19.34 -28.54
N PHE A 602 22.71 19.69 -28.33
CA PHE A 602 21.99 20.63 -29.18
C PHE A 602 21.98 22.03 -28.56
N ASP A 603 22.89 22.89 -29.02
CA ASP A 603 22.97 24.29 -28.58
C ASP A 603 22.04 25.19 -29.39
N VAL A 604 21.27 26.07 -28.71
CA VAL A 604 20.43 27.07 -29.37
C VAL A 604 21.27 28.30 -29.70
N THR A 605 21.78 28.35 -30.93
CA THR A 605 22.79 29.35 -31.33
C THR A 605 22.22 30.72 -31.73
N ASP A 606 20.99 30.76 -32.24
CA ASP A 606 20.32 32.01 -32.63
C ASP A 606 18.79 31.85 -32.62
N VAL A 607 18.07 32.89 -32.17
CA VAL A 607 16.61 32.96 -32.22
C VAL A 607 16.20 34.33 -32.75
N GLU A 608 15.58 34.35 -33.93
CA GLU A 608 15.09 35.57 -34.56
C GLU A 608 13.56 35.65 -34.52
N SER A 609 13.03 36.78 -34.04
CA SER A 609 11.61 37.11 -34.08
C SER A 609 11.29 38.15 -35.17
N PRO A 610 10.09 38.11 -35.78
CA PRO A 610 9.66 39.12 -36.75
C PRO A 610 9.49 40.51 -36.13
N GLU A 611 9.84 41.57 -36.89
CA GLU A 611 9.83 42.96 -36.38
C GLU A 611 8.43 43.53 -36.12
N ASP A 612 7.41 43.03 -36.82
CA ASP A 612 6.02 43.51 -36.74
C ASP A 612 5.08 42.30 -36.55
N VAL A 613 4.52 42.16 -35.34
CA VAL A 613 3.52 41.14 -35.01
C VAL A 613 2.23 41.81 -34.56
N GLU A 614 1.11 41.45 -35.18
CA GLU A 614 -0.23 41.94 -34.85
C GLU A 614 -0.99 40.92 -34.01
N SER A 615 -1.86 41.40 -33.11
CA SER A 615 -2.64 40.52 -32.23
C SER A 615 -3.65 39.70 -33.03
N GLY A 616 -3.64 38.38 -32.83
CA GLY A 616 -4.47 37.39 -33.51
C GLY A 616 -3.82 36.78 -34.76
N ASP A 617 -2.62 37.23 -35.15
CA ASP A 617 -1.83 36.63 -36.23
C ASP A 617 -0.91 35.52 -35.71
N GLU A 618 -0.70 34.52 -36.57
CA GLU A 618 0.34 33.50 -36.41
C GLU A 618 1.66 34.04 -36.99
N PHE A 619 2.75 33.88 -36.24
CA PHE A 619 4.09 34.30 -36.63
C PHE A 619 5.12 33.21 -36.30
N ASP A 620 6.18 33.13 -37.11
CA ASP A 620 7.23 32.12 -36.93
C ASP A 620 8.40 32.69 -36.13
N LEU A 621 8.86 31.95 -35.11
CA LEU A 621 10.19 32.12 -34.54
C LEU A 621 11.19 31.30 -35.36
N SER A 622 12.24 31.96 -35.85
CA SER A 622 13.31 31.30 -36.60
C SER A 622 14.42 30.89 -35.62
N VAL A 623 14.52 29.59 -35.34
CA VAL A 623 15.44 29.03 -34.33
C VAL A 623 16.57 28.29 -35.04
N THR A 624 17.81 28.66 -34.78
CA THR A 624 19.00 27.96 -35.30
C THR A 624 19.63 27.12 -34.20
N VAL A 625 19.62 25.81 -34.39
CA VAL A 625 20.21 24.83 -33.47
C VAL A 625 21.46 24.21 -34.09
N GLU A 626 22.51 24.04 -33.31
CA GLU A 626 23.76 23.40 -33.70
C GLU A 626 23.98 22.16 -32.81
N ASN A 627 24.21 20.99 -33.42
CA ASN A 627 24.66 19.81 -32.68
C ASN A 627 26.18 19.89 -32.52
N THR A 628 26.63 20.29 -31.34
CA THR A 628 28.05 20.36 -30.95
C THR A 628 28.58 19.06 -30.34
N GLY A 629 27.71 18.04 -30.27
CA GLY A 629 28.03 16.68 -29.87
C GLY A 629 28.80 15.88 -30.92
N GLY A 630 29.16 14.65 -30.54
CA GLY A 630 30.07 13.79 -31.31
C GLY A 630 29.40 12.77 -32.24
N VAL A 631 28.07 12.70 -32.28
CA VAL A 631 27.28 11.84 -33.17
C VAL A 631 26.02 12.55 -33.66
N GLU A 632 25.37 11.99 -34.68
CA GLU A 632 23.99 12.37 -35.03
C GLU A 632 23.06 12.10 -33.85
N GLY A 633 22.11 13.00 -33.60
CA GLY A 633 21.07 12.84 -32.60
C GLY A 633 19.76 13.46 -33.05
N THR A 634 18.68 13.15 -32.35
CA THR A 634 17.37 13.79 -32.54
C THR A 634 16.89 14.35 -31.21
N GLN A 635 16.47 15.60 -31.18
CA GLN A 635 15.88 16.25 -30.00
C GLN A 635 14.68 17.10 -30.36
N SER A 636 13.77 17.27 -29.40
CA SER A 636 12.67 18.21 -29.50
C SER A 636 13.19 19.64 -29.33
N VAL A 637 12.82 20.54 -30.24
CA VAL A 637 13.01 21.98 -30.09
C VAL A 637 11.66 22.58 -29.70
N THR A 638 11.58 23.10 -28.48
CA THR A 638 10.32 23.59 -27.88
C THR A 638 10.31 25.11 -27.76
N VAL A 639 9.14 25.71 -27.93
CA VAL A 639 8.83 27.10 -27.56
C VAL A 639 7.79 27.06 -26.46
N SER A 640 8.05 27.75 -25.35
CA SER A 640 7.13 27.81 -24.21
C SER A 640 6.91 29.24 -23.70
N ASP A 641 5.76 29.47 -23.07
CA ASP A 641 5.46 30.67 -22.26
C ASP A 641 5.14 30.23 -20.83
N ASN A 642 5.90 30.71 -19.83
CA ASN A 642 5.77 30.35 -18.41
C ASN A 642 5.64 28.83 -18.19
N ASP A 643 6.56 28.05 -18.76
CA ASP A 643 6.62 26.57 -18.69
C ASP A 643 5.47 25.83 -19.41
N SER A 644 4.60 26.53 -20.15
CA SER A 644 3.59 25.91 -21.02
C SER A 644 4.12 25.79 -22.45
N GLU A 645 4.26 24.57 -22.96
CA GLU A 645 4.63 24.31 -24.35
C GLU A 645 3.59 24.90 -25.32
N ILE A 646 4.07 25.66 -26.30
CA ILE A 646 3.27 26.29 -27.36
C ILE A 646 3.47 25.56 -28.69
N ALA A 647 4.73 25.24 -29.01
CA ALA A 647 5.11 24.55 -30.22
C ALA A 647 6.32 23.65 -29.96
N THR A 648 6.39 22.53 -30.67
CA THR A 648 7.51 21.60 -30.63
C THR A 648 7.78 21.03 -32.02
N GLU A 649 9.05 20.85 -32.38
CA GLU A 649 9.48 20.19 -33.60
C GLU A 649 10.68 19.28 -33.31
N GLU A 650 10.62 18.03 -33.77
CA GLU A 650 11.74 17.09 -33.71
C GLU A 650 12.79 17.46 -34.74
N LEU A 651 14.03 17.62 -34.29
CA LEU A 651 15.15 17.98 -35.15
C LEU A 651 16.26 16.92 -35.07
N THR A 652 16.59 16.30 -36.20
CA THR A 652 17.73 15.38 -36.33
C THR A 652 18.92 16.11 -36.95
N LEU A 653 20.05 16.16 -36.25
CA LEU A 653 21.28 16.81 -36.71
C LEU A 653 22.47 15.87 -36.61
N GLU A 654 23.20 15.75 -37.72
CA GLU A 654 24.54 15.15 -37.76
C GLU A 654 25.50 15.94 -36.85
N ALA A 655 26.57 15.28 -36.37
CA ALA A 655 27.61 15.94 -35.58
C ALA A 655 28.22 17.16 -36.32
N ASP A 656 28.50 18.23 -35.58
CA ASP A 656 29.02 19.51 -36.09
C ASP A 656 28.11 20.18 -37.16
N SER A 657 26.83 19.83 -37.22
CA SER A 657 25.86 20.42 -38.15
C SER A 657 24.88 21.37 -37.45
N SER A 658 24.31 22.30 -38.22
CA SER A 658 23.29 23.22 -37.74
C SER A 658 22.16 23.37 -38.74
N GLU A 659 20.95 23.56 -38.23
CA GLU A 659 19.75 23.82 -39.01
C GLU A 659 18.94 24.95 -38.39
N THR A 660 18.26 25.72 -39.25
CA THR A 660 17.31 26.75 -38.84
C THR A 660 15.90 26.26 -39.14
N ILE A 661 15.11 26.08 -38.10
CA ILE A 661 13.69 25.70 -38.18
C ILE A 661 12.78 26.89 -37.88
N SER A 662 11.50 26.77 -38.18
CA SER A 662 10.50 27.83 -38.01
C SER A 662 9.32 27.29 -37.19
N LEU A 663 9.18 27.80 -35.96
CA LEU A 663 8.15 27.37 -35.02
C LEU A 663 7.05 28.44 -34.94
N ALA A 664 5.82 28.05 -35.27
CA ALA A 664 4.68 28.96 -35.32
C ALA A 664 4.11 29.25 -33.92
N VAL A 665 3.90 30.54 -33.62
CA VAL A 665 3.36 31.06 -32.35
C VAL A 665 2.24 32.06 -32.67
N SER A 666 1.26 32.21 -31.77
CA SER A 666 0.17 33.17 -31.95
C SER A 666 -0.25 33.79 -30.63
N GLU A 667 -0.56 35.10 -30.63
CA GLU A 667 -1.01 35.84 -29.45
C GLU A 667 -2.29 36.62 -29.67
N ASP A 668 -3.31 36.33 -28.85
CA ASP A 668 -4.64 36.97 -28.93
C ASP A 668 -4.72 38.34 -28.25
N ALA A 669 -3.63 38.80 -27.64
CA ALA A 669 -3.57 40.11 -26.99
C ALA A 669 -2.29 40.88 -27.33
N THR A 670 -2.33 42.19 -27.14
CA THR A 670 -1.19 43.07 -27.37
C THR A 670 -0.33 43.19 -26.12
N GLY A 671 0.99 43.13 -26.27
CA GLY A 671 1.91 43.15 -25.14
C GLY A 671 3.35 42.85 -25.55
N GLU A 672 4.24 42.86 -24.58
CA GLU A 672 5.56 42.25 -24.70
C GLU A 672 5.45 40.84 -24.10
N TYR A 673 5.81 39.83 -24.87
CA TYR A 673 5.79 38.42 -24.52
C TYR A 673 7.23 37.90 -24.50
N GLU A 674 7.58 37.11 -23.51
CA GLU A 674 8.89 36.46 -23.38
C GLU A 674 8.66 34.96 -23.56
N TYR A 675 9.27 34.40 -24.59
CA TYR A 675 9.22 32.97 -24.85
C TYR A 675 10.56 32.35 -24.54
N THR A 676 10.53 31.16 -23.94
CA THR A 676 11.72 30.33 -23.77
C THR A 676 11.75 29.32 -24.93
N VAL A 677 12.85 29.33 -25.67
CA VAL A 677 13.17 28.34 -26.70
C VAL A 677 14.20 27.38 -26.13
N ALA A 678 13.89 26.09 -26.09
CA ALA A 678 14.72 25.10 -25.44
C ALA A 678 14.86 23.81 -26.27
N THR A 679 16.04 23.22 -26.18
CA THR A 679 16.32 21.80 -26.45
C THR A 679 16.45 21.08 -25.11
N ASP A 680 16.77 19.78 -25.12
CA ASP A 680 17.06 19.08 -23.86
C ASP A 680 18.38 19.55 -23.21
N ASP A 681 19.25 20.21 -24.00
CA ASP A 681 20.62 20.59 -23.59
C ASP A 681 20.83 22.08 -23.35
N ASP A 682 20.08 22.96 -24.03
CA ASP A 682 20.28 24.42 -23.98
C ASP A 682 18.95 25.17 -24.08
N GLU A 683 18.89 26.35 -23.46
CA GLU A 683 17.70 27.21 -23.44
C GLU A 683 18.05 28.69 -23.61
N THR A 684 17.19 29.44 -24.29
CA THR A 684 17.33 30.89 -24.45
C THR A 684 15.98 31.59 -24.54
N ASP A 685 15.94 32.83 -24.05
CA ASP A 685 14.72 33.63 -24.06
C ASP A 685 14.71 34.63 -25.23
N VAL A 686 13.54 34.78 -25.87
CA VAL A 686 13.28 35.80 -26.90
C VAL A 686 12.07 36.63 -26.52
N THR A 687 12.20 37.96 -26.59
CA THR A 687 11.07 38.88 -26.39
C THR A 687 10.44 39.26 -27.72
N VAL A 688 9.13 39.11 -27.82
CA VAL A 688 8.32 39.50 -28.98
C VAL A 688 7.34 40.60 -28.56
N THR A 689 7.20 41.65 -29.37
CA THR A 689 6.23 42.71 -29.13
C THR A 689 5.05 42.57 -30.08
N VAL A 690 3.86 42.34 -29.52
CA VAL A 690 2.60 42.20 -30.27
C VAL A 690 1.82 43.50 -30.16
N SER A 691 1.44 44.06 -31.30
CA SER A 691 0.78 45.37 -31.41
C SER A 691 -0.68 45.27 -31.88
N GLU A 692 -1.48 46.30 -31.60
CA GLU A 692 -2.87 46.37 -32.10
C GLU A 692 -2.83 46.55 -33.62
N GLU A 693 -3.70 45.85 -34.35
CA GLU A 693 -3.84 46.02 -35.80
C GLU A 693 -4.00 47.50 -36.17
N ALA A 694 -3.22 47.95 -37.15
CA ALA A 694 -3.28 49.33 -37.60
C ALA A 694 -4.58 49.62 -38.39
N ASP A 695 -5.58 50.21 -37.74
CA ASP A 695 -6.77 50.78 -38.42
C ASP A 695 -6.33 51.87 -39.43
N ASP A 696 -6.30 51.53 -40.73
CA ASP A 696 -6.08 52.46 -41.85
C ASP A 696 -7.28 53.39 -42.05
N ASP A 697 -7.40 54.42 -41.20
CA ASP A 697 -8.44 55.44 -41.31
C ASP A 697 -7.98 56.62 -42.19
N GLY A 698 -8.19 56.46 -43.50
CA GLY A 698 -8.06 57.52 -44.50
C GLY A 698 -9.08 58.65 -44.29
N ALA A 699 -8.60 59.80 -43.83
CA ALA A 699 -9.36 61.02 -43.60
C ALA A 699 -10.13 61.56 -44.83
N ASP A 700 -11.39 61.96 -44.62
CA ASP A 700 -11.98 63.13 -45.29
C ASP A 700 -12.74 64.02 -44.28
N ASP A 701 -12.31 65.27 -44.22
CA ASP A 701 -12.84 66.36 -43.42
C ASP A 701 -14.29 66.69 -43.82
N SER A 702 -15.21 66.84 -42.86
CA SER A 702 -15.88 68.14 -42.63
C SER A 702 -17.00 68.12 -41.58
N ASP A 703 -16.96 69.17 -40.77
CA ASP A 703 -18.06 69.83 -40.06
C ASP A 703 -18.62 69.23 -38.76
N GLY A 704 -18.32 69.92 -37.65
CA GLY A 704 -19.33 70.18 -36.60
C GLY A 704 -18.89 70.01 -35.14
N LEU A 705 -18.55 71.12 -34.49
CA LEU A 705 -18.44 71.32 -33.03
C LEU A 705 -19.69 70.80 -32.23
N PRO A 706 -19.72 70.87 -30.88
CA PRO A 706 -18.83 70.30 -29.85
C PRO A 706 -19.64 69.56 -28.73
N GLY A 707 -19.03 68.76 -27.85
CA GLY A 707 -19.73 68.38 -26.62
C GLY A 707 -19.11 67.34 -25.68
N PHE A 708 -18.49 67.85 -24.62
CA PHE A 708 -18.55 67.37 -23.22
C PHE A 708 -18.08 65.96 -22.80
N GLY A 709 -17.18 65.97 -21.81
CA GLY A 709 -17.00 64.93 -20.78
C GLY A 709 -15.56 64.42 -20.72
N ALA A 710 -14.63 65.05 -20.00
CA ALA A 710 -14.38 64.87 -18.55
C ALA A 710 -14.02 63.40 -18.21
N VAL A 711 -12.97 63.05 -17.47
CA VAL A 711 -12.04 63.80 -16.60
C VAL A 711 -10.97 62.78 -16.12
N VAL A 712 -9.69 63.21 -16.09
CA VAL A 712 -8.65 62.95 -15.06
C VAL A 712 -8.23 61.49 -14.80
N ALA A 713 -7.04 61.03 -15.17
CA ALA A 713 -5.67 61.43 -14.76
C ALA A 713 -5.15 60.75 -13.48
N VAL A 714 -4.04 60.03 -13.68
CA VAL A 714 -2.80 60.02 -12.87
C VAL A 714 -2.83 59.31 -11.52
N GLY A 715 -1.86 58.41 -11.32
CA GLY A 715 -1.37 58.12 -9.97
C GLY A 715 -0.49 56.90 -9.87
N ALA A 716 0.82 57.10 -10.02
CA ALA A 716 1.85 56.08 -9.90
C ALA A 716 2.18 55.67 -8.44
N LEU A 717 2.67 54.42 -8.34
CA LEU A 717 3.85 53.94 -7.59
C LEU A 717 3.82 53.64 -6.06
N ALA A 718 4.28 52.40 -5.79
CA ALA A 718 4.99 51.83 -4.62
C ALA A 718 4.15 51.49 -3.37
N VAL A 719 4.33 50.35 -2.67
CA VAL A 719 5.57 49.78 -2.08
C VAL A 719 5.47 48.26 -1.72
N ALA A 720 6.60 47.56 -1.87
CA ALA A 720 7.16 46.28 -1.33
C ALA A 720 6.46 45.43 -0.24
N VAL A 721 6.71 44.10 -0.25
CA VAL A 721 7.37 43.30 0.83
C VAL A 721 8.04 42.03 0.22
N ALA A 722 9.18 41.62 0.78
CA ALA A 722 10.04 40.49 0.40
C ALA A 722 9.79 39.23 1.24
N VAL A 723 10.12 38.03 0.73
CA VAL A 723 10.60 36.88 1.54
C VAL A 723 11.66 36.09 0.76
N ALA A 724 12.69 35.67 1.49
CA ALA A 724 13.89 34.98 1.03
C ALA A 724 13.78 33.45 1.17
N THR A 725 14.30 32.70 0.20
CA THR A 725 14.52 31.25 0.27
C THR A 725 15.88 30.94 0.89
N LEU A 726 15.88 30.01 1.86
CA LEU A 726 17.06 29.51 2.56
C LEU A 726 17.57 28.23 1.86
N ARG A 727 18.81 28.27 1.38
CA ARG A 727 19.58 27.12 0.89
C ARG A 727 19.87 26.13 2.03
N ARG A 728 19.67 24.82 1.79
CA ARG A 728 20.54 23.76 2.32
C ARG A 728 21.46 23.26 1.19
N ARG A 729 22.74 23.08 1.50
CA ARG A 729 23.73 22.39 0.67
C ARG A 729 24.47 21.41 1.59
N ASN A 730 24.65 20.19 1.08
CA ASN A 730 25.33 19.01 1.64
C ASN A 730 24.60 18.25 2.73
#